data_AF-A0A3Q1IXV1-F1
#
_entry.id   AF-A0A3Q1IXV1-F1
#
_cell.length_a   1.000
_cell.length_b   1.000
_cell.length_c   1.000
_cell.angle_alpha   90.00
_cell.angle_beta   90.00
_cell.angle_gamma   90.00
#
_symmetry.space_group_name_H-M   'P 1'
#
loop_
_entity.id
_entity.type
_entity.pdbx_description
1 polymer ?
#
loop_
_entity_poly.entity_id
_entity_poly.type
_entity_poly.pdbx_seq_one_letter_code
_entity_poly.pdbx_strand_id
1 'polypeptide(L)'
;FKSSIPVPLVQQQTVQTFDVEVRGNKFYSRQVRKVMIKVYQSMTFVQTDKPIYLPGQTVHFRVISLDTKFRPVSRLVSDANGNRIGQWLNVTSNSKILQLSYSLNSEAREGPYKIIVSVAEKKVYDFFKVEKYVLPKFDVKIKASDEVSIVQEEIKAEVCAEYTYGQSVPGRVQFEACRPLSSHFPIFLVVTPEHPEGVPEVTAPCYKETKKVKFPQHGLGANGSKQLFFPVSVNEGEVSFKLKVSPEMAPEFQVVAYTVLPSETVIANSADFSTEKCFSHKVSLEFSPSSAVPGEKTTMQVTAEPDSLCGVSAVDQSVLIKEPGKGLNYSPVSKLASTSALLISGVVLGIAFSYYPFPIAENPVWGRAGSAGSRGGAFIPDAPPVVTVRTFFPETWIWDLVEVGESGTKDVSLTVPDTITTWETEAFCLSSQGFGLAPRKKLTVFQPFFLELTLPYSIIRGEHFELKATIFNYLTSCIMVTVTPAPSLDYTLTPLSGDQYTSCLCGNERKTLSWTMVPSVLGVVNVSVTAEAVASHASCDNEIVSVPDRGRIDVVTKSLIVKVVLTTSSLSLCKVNICCLYTGEALTEEIDIQLPENVIDGSARASVSVLGDILGRALQNLGGLLRMPYGCGEQNMALLAPNIYILQYLKNTQQLTPAIREKATNFLTSGYQRQLNYKHNDGAYSTFGSGPGNTWLTAFVLRSFTKAQTFIYIDPTKIEESKTWLKNKQRENGCFEQSGKLFHNGMKGGVSDEVTLTAYITAAFLEMNMSSPVITKSLSCLKESISDLSNTYTTALLAYVFTLAGDMKTRGHLLQHLDTVASKQGGFHHWSQTAAETSASLSVEISSYVVLAKLSGSPTAEELGYSSCIVRWLTGQQNYYGGFSSTQDTVVALQALALYSTLAFSPQSSSTVTVQSPSGQLTFDVNQDNKLLYQEKTLQDTTGKYSLEVKGTACASIQVSQH
;
A
#
# COMPACT_ATOMS: atom_id res chain seq x y z
N PHE A 1 -2.85 -22.81 -53.46
CA PHE A 1 -2.26 -23.43 -52.27
C PHE A 1 -2.75 -22.69 -51.03
N LYS A 2 -3.46 -23.36 -50.11
CA LYS A 2 -3.64 -22.80 -48.75
C LYS A 2 -2.27 -22.89 -48.09
N SER A 3 -1.59 -21.76 -47.91
CA SER A 3 -0.19 -21.69 -47.43
C SER A 3 -0.04 -21.91 -45.92
N SER A 4 -1.14 -22.12 -45.19
CA SER A 4 -1.11 -22.40 -43.75
C SER A 4 -2.19 -23.42 -43.35
N ILE A 5 -1.81 -24.30 -42.42
CA ILE A 5 -2.69 -25.32 -41.82
C ILE A 5 -2.83 -24.97 -40.32
N PRO A 6 -4.04 -24.85 -39.76
CA PRO A 6 -4.22 -24.62 -38.34
C PRO A 6 -3.74 -25.84 -37.54
N VAL A 7 -2.83 -25.62 -36.59
CA VAL A 7 -2.33 -26.68 -35.70
C VAL A 7 -3.35 -26.91 -34.57
N PRO A 8 -3.72 -28.16 -34.25
CA PRO A 8 -4.67 -28.45 -33.17
C PRO A 8 -4.11 -28.03 -31.80
N LEU A 9 -4.98 -27.48 -30.94
CA LEU A 9 -4.63 -27.15 -29.56
C LEU A 9 -4.46 -28.44 -28.73
N VAL A 10 -3.29 -28.61 -28.11
CA VAL A 10 -2.98 -29.80 -27.28
C VAL A 10 -2.83 -29.39 -25.82
N GLN A 11 -3.35 -30.21 -24.91
CA GLN A 11 -3.27 -29.97 -23.46
C GLN A 11 -1.91 -30.42 -22.86
N GLN A 12 -1.23 -31.35 -23.52
CA GLN A 12 0.12 -31.82 -23.18
C GLN A 12 0.97 -31.91 -24.45
N GLN A 13 2.30 -31.93 -24.31
CA GLN A 13 3.20 -32.11 -25.46
C GLN A 13 2.91 -33.48 -26.11
N THR A 14 2.58 -33.48 -27.39
CA THR A 14 2.26 -34.72 -28.12
C THR A 14 3.13 -34.83 -29.36
N VAL A 15 3.56 -36.05 -29.67
CA VAL A 15 4.27 -36.36 -30.91
C VAL A 15 3.24 -36.94 -31.88
N GLN A 16 3.09 -36.31 -33.04
CA GLN A 16 2.16 -36.72 -34.10
C GLN A 16 2.94 -37.06 -35.37
N THR A 17 2.38 -37.92 -36.21
CA THR A 17 2.92 -38.21 -37.55
C THR A 17 2.30 -37.28 -38.58
N PHE A 18 3.13 -36.49 -39.24
CA PHE A 18 2.78 -35.60 -40.33
C PHE A 18 3.08 -36.29 -41.66
N ASP A 19 2.05 -36.51 -42.47
CA ASP A 19 2.12 -37.20 -43.75
C ASP A 19 1.91 -36.20 -44.89
N VAL A 20 2.90 -36.05 -45.75
CA VAL A 20 2.89 -35.14 -46.90
C VAL A 20 2.86 -35.97 -48.17
N GLU A 21 1.79 -35.80 -48.94
CA GLU A 21 1.61 -36.47 -50.21
C GLU A 21 1.59 -35.44 -51.34
N VAL A 22 2.47 -35.62 -52.34
CA VAL A 22 2.52 -34.82 -53.55
C VAL A 22 2.11 -35.71 -54.72
N ARG A 23 0.93 -35.44 -55.28
CA ARG A 23 0.40 -36.15 -56.45
C ARG A 23 0.37 -35.21 -57.66
N GLY A 24 0.98 -35.65 -58.76
CA GLY A 24 0.88 -35.04 -60.08
C GLY A 24 0.61 -36.10 -61.15
N ASN A 25 0.26 -35.68 -62.36
CA ASN A 25 -0.17 -36.60 -63.44
C ASN A 25 0.88 -37.66 -63.84
N LYS A 26 2.17 -37.45 -63.52
CA LYS A 26 3.28 -38.38 -63.80
C LYS A 26 4.16 -38.69 -62.57
N PHE A 27 3.79 -38.22 -61.39
CA PHE A 27 4.65 -38.28 -60.20
C PHE A 27 3.81 -38.43 -58.93
N TYR A 28 4.26 -39.32 -58.05
CA TYR A 28 3.69 -39.56 -56.74
C TYR A 28 4.82 -39.61 -55.72
N SER A 29 4.74 -38.81 -54.66
CA SER A 29 5.64 -38.92 -53.51
C SER A 29 4.85 -38.78 -52.22
N ARG A 30 5.21 -39.59 -51.23
CA ARG A 30 4.63 -39.56 -49.88
C ARG A 30 5.75 -39.60 -48.86
N GLN A 31 5.75 -38.67 -47.92
CA GLN A 31 6.74 -38.59 -46.87
C GLN A 31 6.08 -38.42 -45.50
N VAL A 32 6.44 -39.29 -44.56
CA VAL A 32 5.92 -39.25 -43.19
C VAL A 32 7.03 -38.82 -42.25
N ARG A 33 6.79 -37.81 -41.41
CA ARG A 33 7.70 -37.38 -40.34
C ARG A 33 6.99 -37.29 -39.00
N LYS A 34 7.71 -37.57 -37.91
CA LYS A 34 7.21 -37.30 -36.55
C LYS A 34 7.47 -35.84 -36.20
N VAL A 35 6.44 -35.12 -35.77
CA VAL A 35 6.49 -33.72 -35.35
C VAL A 35 6.00 -33.59 -33.91
N MET A 36 6.67 -32.74 -33.12
CA MET A 36 6.25 -32.45 -31.75
C MET A 36 5.33 -31.23 -31.74
N ILE A 37 4.11 -31.38 -31.23
CA ILE A 37 3.19 -30.28 -30.99
C ILE A 37 3.31 -29.89 -29.53
N LYS A 38 3.80 -28.66 -29.28
CA LYS A 38 3.92 -28.08 -27.94
C LYS A 38 2.62 -27.39 -27.53
N VAL A 39 2.33 -27.38 -26.23
CA VAL A 39 1.21 -26.63 -25.65
C VAL A 39 1.39 -25.15 -25.94
N TYR A 40 0.32 -24.49 -26.39
CA TYR A 40 0.31 -23.06 -26.66
C TYR A 40 0.50 -22.24 -25.37
N GLN A 41 1.54 -21.40 -25.33
CA GLN A 41 1.88 -20.58 -24.17
C GLN A 41 1.65 -19.10 -24.46
N SER A 42 0.87 -18.44 -23.61
CA SER A 42 0.72 -16.99 -23.61
C SER A 42 1.88 -16.34 -22.86
N MET A 43 2.24 -15.14 -23.28
CA MET A 43 3.18 -14.25 -22.63
C MET A 43 2.43 -13.41 -21.61
N THR A 44 2.90 -13.31 -20.37
CA THR A 44 2.28 -12.46 -19.35
C THR A 44 3.35 -11.64 -18.64
N PHE A 45 3.08 -10.38 -18.39
CA PHE A 45 3.94 -9.48 -17.61
C PHE A 45 3.12 -8.57 -16.69
N VAL A 46 3.80 -7.96 -15.73
CA VAL A 46 3.23 -7.04 -14.74
C VAL A 46 3.91 -5.69 -14.87
N GLN A 47 3.16 -4.61 -14.71
CA GLN A 47 3.68 -3.24 -14.60
C GLN A 47 3.20 -2.64 -13.28
N THR A 48 4.09 -2.08 -12.47
CA THR A 48 3.73 -1.27 -11.30
C THR A 48 3.78 0.23 -11.62
N ASP A 49 3.07 1.05 -10.85
CA ASP A 49 3.09 2.52 -11.05
C ASP A 49 4.45 3.14 -10.73
N LYS A 50 5.18 2.55 -9.79
CA LYS A 50 6.56 2.94 -9.48
C LYS A 50 7.35 1.75 -8.94
N PRO A 51 8.70 1.82 -8.97
CA PRO A 51 9.55 0.71 -8.54
C PRO A 51 9.78 0.65 -7.02
N ILE A 52 9.52 1.75 -6.29
CA ILE A 52 9.80 1.90 -4.86
C ILE A 52 8.64 2.59 -4.13
N TYR A 53 8.27 2.09 -2.95
CA TYR A 53 7.15 2.58 -2.15
C TYR A 53 7.56 2.87 -0.71
N LEU A 54 6.96 3.88 -0.10
CA LEU A 54 7.01 4.11 1.34
C LEU A 54 6.05 3.13 2.07
N PRO A 55 6.35 2.72 3.31
CA PRO A 55 5.37 2.05 4.15
C PRO A 55 4.06 2.86 4.25
N GLY A 56 2.92 2.20 4.07
CA GLY A 56 1.59 2.83 4.10
C GLY A 56 1.06 3.30 2.73
N GLN A 57 1.90 3.33 1.69
CA GLN A 57 1.45 3.69 0.34
C GLN A 57 0.69 2.54 -0.35
N THR A 58 -0.14 2.88 -1.32
CA THR A 58 -0.83 1.90 -2.17
C THR A 58 0.01 1.59 -3.39
N VAL A 59 0.23 0.29 -3.63
CA VAL A 59 0.88 -0.25 -4.82
C VAL A 59 -0.19 -0.43 -5.90
N HIS A 60 -0.04 0.28 -7.02
CA HIS A 60 -0.91 0.08 -8.17
C HIS A 60 -0.17 -0.76 -9.22
N PHE A 61 -0.85 -1.76 -9.78
CA PHE A 61 -0.23 -2.64 -10.77
C PHE A 61 -1.22 -3.11 -11.84
N ARG A 62 -0.68 -3.41 -13.03
CA ARG A 62 -1.41 -3.93 -14.19
C ARG A 62 -0.86 -5.28 -14.58
N VAL A 63 -1.74 -6.20 -14.97
CA VAL A 63 -1.41 -7.53 -15.49
C VAL A 63 -1.88 -7.63 -16.94
N ILE A 64 -0.96 -7.98 -17.84
CA ILE A 64 -1.21 -8.07 -19.29
C ILE A 64 -0.83 -9.47 -19.77
N SER A 65 -1.73 -10.11 -20.53
CA SER A 65 -1.51 -11.43 -21.15
C SER A 65 -1.67 -11.36 -22.67
N LEU A 66 -0.67 -11.83 -23.41
CA LEU A 66 -0.53 -11.77 -24.86
C LEU A 66 -0.27 -13.16 -25.48
N ASP A 67 -0.56 -13.33 -26.76
CA ASP A 67 -0.17 -14.51 -27.54
C ASP A 67 1.24 -14.39 -28.17
N THR A 68 1.67 -15.42 -28.89
CA THR A 68 2.95 -15.44 -29.64
C THR A 68 3.00 -14.43 -30.78
N LYS A 69 1.87 -13.82 -31.15
CA LYS A 69 1.75 -12.72 -32.10
C LYS A 69 1.47 -11.38 -31.38
N PHE A 70 1.71 -11.31 -30.08
CA PHE A 70 1.48 -10.15 -29.22
C PHE A 70 0.02 -9.65 -29.13
N ARG A 71 -0.98 -10.49 -29.41
CA ARG A 71 -2.41 -10.16 -29.29
C ARG A 71 -2.96 -10.51 -27.89
N PRO A 72 -3.90 -9.74 -27.34
CA PRO A 72 -4.41 -9.95 -25.97
C PRO A 72 -5.17 -11.27 -25.82
N VAL A 73 -4.99 -11.95 -24.67
CA VAL A 73 -5.65 -13.22 -24.33
C VAL A 73 -6.30 -13.13 -22.95
N SER A 74 -7.61 -13.41 -22.84
CA SER A 74 -8.34 -13.46 -21.56
C SER A 74 -8.17 -14.82 -20.88
N ARG A 75 -7.58 -14.89 -19.67
CA ARG A 75 -7.48 -16.12 -18.85
C ARG A 75 -7.57 -15.85 -17.34
N LEU A 76 -7.88 -16.92 -16.59
CA LEU A 76 -7.96 -16.96 -15.13
C LEU A 76 -6.56 -17.14 -14.48
N VAL A 77 -6.37 -16.51 -13.32
CA VAL A 77 -5.10 -16.51 -12.54
C VAL A 77 -5.26 -17.30 -11.23
N SER A 78 -4.32 -18.19 -10.87
CA SER A 78 -4.36 -19.08 -9.68
C SER A 78 -2.97 -19.51 -9.18
N ASP A 79 -2.64 -19.41 -7.90
CA ASP A 79 -1.24 -19.43 -7.38
C ASP A 79 -0.84 -20.61 -6.43
N ALA A 80 0.48 -20.82 -6.20
CA ALA A 80 1.07 -21.73 -5.18
C ALA A 80 2.26 -21.10 -4.37
N ASN A 81 2.45 -21.53 -3.10
CA ASN A 81 2.86 -20.77 -1.89
C ASN A 81 4.32 -20.28 -1.63
N GLY A 82 4.35 -19.28 -0.73
CA GLY A 82 5.42 -18.59 0.02
C GLY A 82 4.77 -17.32 0.63
N ASN A 83 5.04 -16.95 1.90
CA ASN A 83 4.22 -16.00 2.71
C ASN A 83 3.52 -14.88 1.90
N ARG A 84 2.20 -14.96 1.79
CA ARG A 84 1.37 -14.09 0.94
C ARG A 84 0.74 -12.99 1.77
N ILE A 85 0.81 -11.76 1.27
CA ILE A 85 0.20 -10.59 1.90
C ILE A 85 -1.10 -10.17 1.19
N GLY A 86 -1.20 -10.27 -0.14
CA GLY A 86 -2.44 -10.04 -0.90
C GLY A 86 -2.71 -11.17 -1.90
N GLN A 87 -3.99 -11.43 -2.19
CA GLN A 87 -4.38 -12.44 -3.17
C GLN A 87 -5.70 -12.05 -3.87
N TRP A 88 -5.73 -12.31 -5.18
CA TRP A 88 -6.92 -12.18 -6.02
C TRP A 88 -7.13 -13.51 -6.74
N LEU A 89 -8.32 -14.10 -6.58
CA LEU A 89 -8.66 -15.42 -7.16
C LEU A 89 -9.71 -15.25 -8.27
N ASN A 90 -9.49 -15.94 -9.39
CA ASN A 90 -10.44 -15.99 -10.52
C ASN A 90 -10.88 -14.61 -11.03
N VAL A 91 -10.00 -13.62 -10.96
CA VAL A 91 -10.33 -12.27 -11.42
C VAL A 91 -10.29 -12.23 -12.94
N THR A 92 -11.42 -11.89 -13.52
CA THR A 92 -11.61 -11.65 -14.95
C THR A 92 -11.80 -10.16 -15.16
N SER A 93 -11.06 -9.56 -16.09
CA SER A 93 -11.38 -8.21 -16.57
C SER A 93 -12.13 -8.31 -17.89
N ASN A 94 -13.19 -7.51 -18.05
CA ASN A 94 -13.85 -7.30 -19.36
C ASN A 94 -12.95 -6.47 -20.30
N SER A 95 -11.98 -5.74 -19.75
CA SER A 95 -10.96 -5.01 -20.51
C SER A 95 -9.73 -5.89 -20.75
N LYS A 96 -9.01 -5.65 -21.85
CA LYS A 96 -7.78 -6.38 -22.22
C LYS A 96 -6.61 -6.19 -21.23
N ILE A 97 -6.75 -5.31 -20.23
CA ILE A 97 -5.75 -4.97 -19.20
C ILE A 97 -6.38 -5.12 -17.82
N LEU A 98 -5.82 -5.95 -16.94
CA LEU A 98 -6.28 -6.09 -15.57
C LEU A 98 -5.55 -5.10 -14.66
N GLN A 99 -6.27 -4.16 -14.03
CA GLN A 99 -5.70 -3.17 -13.09
C GLN A 99 -6.12 -3.50 -11.65
N LEU A 100 -5.15 -3.56 -10.75
CA LEU A 100 -5.34 -3.90 -9.33
C LEU A 100 -4.54 -2.94 -8.44
N SER A 101 -4.91 -2.88 -7.16
CA SER A 101 -4.24 -2.05 -6.17
C SER A 101 -4.11 -2.74 -4.82
N TYR A 102 -3.04 -2.47 -4.11
CA TYR A 102 -2.74 -3.06 -2.82
C TYR A 102 -2.20 -2.04 -1.82
N SER A 103 -2.93 -1.77 -0.74
CA SER A 103 -2.48 -0.83 0.29
C SER A 103 -1.43 -1.48 1.19
N LEU A 104 -0.20 -0.99 1.14
CA LEU A 104 0.85 -1.42 2.05
C LEU A 104 0.51 -0.98 3.47
N ASN A 105 0.94 -1.80 4.40
CA ASN A 105 0.88 -1.48 5.81
C ASN A 105 1.82 -0.30 6.14
N SER A 106 1.42 0.66 7.01
CA SER A 106 2.28 1.76 7.47
C SER A 106 3.53 1.32 8.26
N GLU A 107 3.57 0.08 8.74
CA GLU A 107 4.78 -0.59 9.26
C GLU A 107 5.15 -1.82 8.41
N ALA A 108 4.91 -1.76 7.10
CA ALA A 108 5.45 -2.74 6.17
C ALA A 108 6.98 -2.87 6.36
N ARG A 109 7.47 -4.10 6.36
CA ARG A 109 8.89 -4.41 6.50
C ARG A 109 9.66 -3.87 5.30
N GLU A 110 10.77 -3.20 5.53
CA GLU A 110 11.62 -2.72 4.43
C GLU A 110 12.31 -3.90 3.71
N GLY A 111 12.41 -3.82 2.38
CA GLY A 111 13.02 -4.85 1.55
C GLY A 111 12.36 -5.05 0.19
N PRO A 112 12.79 -6.06 -0.57
CA PRO A 112 12.20 -6.41 -1.86
C PRO A 112 10.90 -7.21 -1.68
N TYR A 113 9.86 -6.76 -2.38
CA TYR A 113 8.56 -7.41 -2.50
C TYR A 113 8.42 -7.99 -3.91
N LYS A 114 7.58 -9.02 -4.03
CA LYS A 114 7.31 -9.68 -5.32
C LYS A 114 5.82 -9.85 -5.57
N ILE A 115 5.40 -9.57 -6.80
CA ILE A 115 4.07 -9.88 -7.32
C ILE A 115 4.20 -11.20 -8.09
N ILE A 116 3.33 -12.16 -7.78
CA ILE A 116 3.30 -13.45 -8.45
C ILE A 116 1.97 -13.58 -9.20
N VAL A 117 2.04 -13.59 -10.52
CA VAL A 117 0.89 -13.86 -11.37
C VAL A 117 1.00 -15.27 -11.90
N SER A 118 -0.02 -16.08 -11.69
CA SER A 118 -0.01 -17.48 -12.10
C SER A 118 -1.12 -17.72 -13.11
N VAL A 119 -0.79 -17.87 -14.39
CA VAL A 119 -1.77 -18.09 -15.47
C VAL A 119 -1.67 -19.56 -15.90
N ALA A 120 -2.71 -20.36 -15.64
CA ALA A 120 -2.66 -21.82 -15.74
C ALA A 120 -1.50 -22.42 -14.92
N GLU A 121 -0.57 -23.17 -15.52
CA GLU A 121 0.57 -23.81 -14.83
C GLU A 121 1.83 -22.94 -14.72
N LYS A 122 1.83 -21.71 -15.28
CA LYS A 122 3.02 -20.86 -15.35
C LYS A 122 2.95 -19.70 -14.36
N LYS A 123 4.07 -19.45 -13.67
CA LYS A 123 4.24 -18.30 -12.76
C LYS A 123 5.10 -17.22 -13.42
N VAL A 124 4.64 -15.98 -13.32
CA VAL A 124 5.34 -14.75 -13.69
C VAL A 124 5.61 -13.97 -12.42
N TYR A 125 6.81 -13.40 -12.34
CA TYR A 125 7.29 -12.66 -11.18
C TYR A 125 7.63 -11.24 -11.59
N ASP A 126 7.20 -10.28 -10.78
CA ASP A 126 7.63 -8.90 -10.85
C ASP A 126 8.00 -8.40 -9.45
N PHE A 127 8.89 -7.42 -9.34
CA PHE A 127 9.48 -7.03 -8.06
C PHE A 127 9.41 -5.52 -7.85
N PHE A 128 9.03 -5.10 -6.65
CA PHE A 128 9.10 -3.70 -6.20
C PHE A 128 9.79 -3.62 -4.83
N LYS A 129 10.27 -2.44 -4.45
CA LYS A 129 10.99 -2.23 -3.18
C LYS A 129 10.14 -1.41 -2.21
N VAL A 130 10.21 -1.73 -0.92
CA VAL A 130 9.63 -0.90 0.15
C VAL A 130 10.77 -0.41 1.04
N GLU A 131 10.90 0.91 1.19
CA GLU A 131 11.97 1.55 1.96
C GLU A 131 11.47 2.92 2.43
N LYS A 132 11.93 3.41 3.59
CA LYS A 132 11.71 4.81 3.97
C LYS A 132 12.73 5.70 3.27
N TYR A 133 12.27 6.54 2.36
CA TYR A 133 13.14 7.42 1.57
C TYR A 133 12.63 8.85 1.54
N VAL A 134 13.54 9.76 1.16
CA VAL A 134 13.23 11.13 0.73
C VAL A 134 13.64 11.24 -0.73
N LEU A 135 12.77 11.82 -1.56
CA LEU A 135 13.00 11.94 -2.99
C LEU A 135 14.17 12.90 -3.31
N PRO A 136 15.18 12.46 -4.09
CA PRO A 136 16.29 13.32 -4.50
C PRO A 136 15.82 14.40 -5.46
N LYS A 137 16.33 15.63 -5.31
CA LYS A 137 15.94 16.80 -6.13
C LYS A 137 16.85 17.09 -7.30
N PHE A 138 17.98 16.39 -7.37
CA PHE A 138 18.93 16.49 -8.47
C PHE A 138 19.56 15.13 -8.74
N ASP A 139 19.97 14.94 -9.98
CA ASP A 139 20.70 13.78 -10.47
C ASP A 139 22.19 14.11 -10.58
N VAL A 140 23.05 13.14 -10.29
CA VAL A 140 24.51 13.27 -10.43
C VAL A 140 24.96 12.33 -11.53
N LYS A 141 25.39 12.91 -12.65
CA LYS A 141 25.82 12.19 -13.85
C LYS A 141 27.34 12.15 -13.89
N ILE A 142 27.90 10.95 -14.03
CA ILE A 142 29.32 10.73 -14.24
C ILE A 142 29.51 10.30 -15.71
N LYS A 143 30.27 11.09 -16.47
CA LYS A 143 30.69 10.75 -17.83
C LYS A 143 32.13 10.28 -17.78
N ALA A 144 32.34 8.99 -18.01
CA ALA A 144 33.65 8.35 -18.14
C ALA A 144 33.59 7.32 -19.28
N SER A 145 34.75 6.90 -19.79
CA SER A 145 34.80 5.81 -20.77
C SER A 145 34.39 4.48 -20.14
N ASP A 146 33.59 3.70 -20.86
CA ASP A 146 33.14 2.36 -20.42
C ASP A 146 34.29 1.34 -20.32
N GLU A 147 35.35 1.56 -21.11
CA GLU A 147 36.56 0.73 -21.13
C GLU A 147 37.81 1.60 -20.95
N VAL A 148 38.79 1.09 -20.21
CA VAL A 148 40.08 1.75 -19.93
C VAL A 148 41.20 0.77 -20.28
N SER A 149 42.24 1.26 -20.96
CA SER A 149 43.38 0.42 -21.33
C SER A 149 44.26 0.10 -20.11
N ILE A 150 44.84 -1.10 -20.07
CA ILE A 150 45.67 -1.57 -18.94
C ILE A 150 46.94 -0.75 -18.71
N VAL A 151 47.40 -0.02 -19.72
CA VAL A 151 48.60 0.84 -19.67
C VAL A 151 48.25 2.33 -19.53
N GLN A 152 46.98 2.66 -19.37
CA GLN A 152 46.53 4.05 -19.30
C GLN A 152 46.77 4.63 -17.89
N GLU A 153 47.61 5.66 -17.80
CA GLU A 153 47.96 6.31 -16.52
C GLU A 153 46.88 7.28 -16.02
N GLU A 154 46.09 7.87 -16.93
CA GLU A 154 45.07 8.87 -16.60
C GLU A 154 43.69 8.50 -17.15
N ILE A 155 42.66 8.59 -16.29
CA ILE A 155 41.25 8.41 -16.67
C ILE A 155 40.55 9.77 -16.60
N LYS A 156 39.97 10.21 -17.72
CA LYS A 156 39.13 11.40 -17.75
C LYS A 156 37.71 11.05 -17.31
N ALA A 157 37.26 11.61 -16.20
CA ALA A 157 35.88 11.53 -15.72
C ALA A 157 35.32 12.94 -15.48
N GLU A 158 34.14 13.22 -16.02
CA GLU A 158 33.42 14.48 -15.84
C GLU A 158 32.19 14.23 -14.97
N VAL A 159 32.07 14.95 -13.85
CA VAL A 159 30.92 14.85 -12.94
C VAL A 159 30.09 16.12 -13.04
N CYS A 160 28.82 15.95 -13.41
CA CYS A 160 27.85 17.03 -13.50
C CYS A 160 26.65 16.72 -12.61
N ALA A 161 26.06 17.74 -12.00
CA ALA A 161 24.83 17.62 -11.21
C ALA A 161 23.76 18.56 -11.75
N GLU A 162 22.55 18.04 -11.90
CA GLU A 162 21.43 18.72 -12.56
C GLU A 162 20.16 18.50 -11.74
N TYR A 163 19.44 19.57 -11.41
CA TYR A 163 18.12 19.49 -10.79
C TYR A 163 17.15 18.70 -11.68
N THR A 164 16.10 18.11 -11.11
CA THR A 164 15.12 17.34 -11.92
C THR A 164 14.39 18.17 -12.96
N TYR A 165 14.44 19.50 -12.87
CA TYR A 165 13.91 20.44 -13.86
C TYR A 165 14.99 21.00 -14.84
N GLY A 166 16.19 20.44 -14.84
CA GLY A 166 17.22 20.67 -15.87
C GLY A 166 18.28 21.73 -15.55
N GLN A 167 18.19 22.43 -14.42
CA GLN A 167 19.18 23.46 -14.06
C GLN A 167 20.42 22.88 -13.38
N SER A 168 21.57 23.51 -13.55
CA SER A 168 22.83 23.05 -12.93
C SER A 168 22.81 23.26 -11.41
N VAL A 169 23.42 22.31 -10.68
CA VAL A 169 23.54 22.38 -9.21
C VAL A 169 24.93 22.90 -8.82
N PRO A 170 25.06 24.10 -8.26
CA PRO A 170 26.33 24.58 -7.73
C PRO A 170 26.67 23.88 -6.41
N GLY A 171 27.88 23.36 -6.29
CA GLY A 171 28.31 22.64 -5.09
C GLY A 171 29.79 22.28 -5.06
N ARG A 172 30.19 21.66 -3.96
CA ARG A 172 31.49 21.00 -3.82
C ARG A 172 31.29 19.51 -4.08
N VAL A 173 32.15 18.91 -4.90
CA VAL A 173 32.11 17.48 -5.20
C VAL A 173 33.34 16.83 -4.58
N GLN A 174 33.12 15.72 -3.87
CA GLN A 174 34.15 14.83 -3.41
C GLN A 174 34.01 13.52 -4.20
N PHE A 175 35.09 13.10 -4.85
CA PHE A 175 35.11 11.88 -5.66
C PHE A 175 36.03 10.85 -5.01
N GLU A 176 35.59 9.59 -5.04
CA GLU A 176 36.32 8.43 -4.56
C GLU A 176 36.35 7.37 -5.66
N ALA A 177 37.55 7.00 -6.12
CA ALA A 177 37.76 5.89 -7.06
C ALA A 177 38.34 4.70 -6.30
N CYS A 178 37.68 3.54 -6.41
CA CYS A 178 38.10 2.30 -5.78
C CYS A 178 38.26 1.19 -6.82
N ARG A 179 39.28 0.34 -6.67
CA ARG A 179 39.40 -0.91 -7.43
C ARG A 179 38.61 -2.02 -6.73
N PRO A 180 37.51 -2.54 -7.29
CA PRO A 180 36.77 -3.64 -6.66
C PRO A 180 37.63 -4.91 -6.60
N LEU A 181 37.62 -5.59 -5.45
CA LEU A 181 38.26 -6.91 -5.30
C LEU A 181 37.35 -7.95 -5.96
N SER A 182 37.87 -8.67 -6.97
CA SER A 182 37.11 -9.76 -7.61
C SER A 182 36.95 -10.93 -6.65
N SER A 183 35.71 -11.33 -6.38
CA SER A 183 35.33 -12.45 -5.50
C SER A 183 35.63 -13.84 -6.09
N HIS A 184 36.50 -13.96 -7.09
CA HIS A 184 36.86 -15.21 -7.75
C HIS A 184 38.24 -15.78 -7.36
N PHE A 185 39.02 -15.09 -6.54
CA PHE A 185 40.24 -15.67 -5.96
C PHE A 185 39.97 -16.08 -4.50
N PRO A 186 40.12 -17.37 -4.14
CA PRO A 186 40.05 -17.77 -2.74
C PRO A 186 41.22 -17.13 -1.99
N ILE A 187 40.92 -16.32 -0.97
CA ILE A 187 41.92 -15.79 -0.04
C ILE A 187 42.37 -16.97 0.81
N PHE A 188 43.60 -17.46 0.60
CA PHE A 188 44.20 -18.46 1.47
C PHE A 188 44.63 -17.78 2.78
N LEU A 189 43.99 -18.16 3.89
CA LEU A 189 44.48 -17.87 5.23
C LEU A 189 45.80 -18.64 5.42
N VAL A 190 46.94 -17.94 5.35
CA VAL A 190 48.23 -18.53 5.71
C VAL A 190 48.39 -18.37 7.22
N VAL A 191 48.24 -19.48 7.94
CA VAL A 191 48.53 -19.53 9.38
C VAL A 191 50.05 -19.71 9.54
N THR A 192 50.73 -18.68 10.03
CA THR A 192 52.13 -18.78 10.46
C THR A 192 52.20 -18.88 11.99
N PRO A 193 53.27 -19.47 12.56
CA PRO A 193 53.45 -19.58 14.01
C PRO A 193 53.44 -18.25 14.75
N GLU A 194 53.65 -17.14 14.05
CA GLU A 194 53.75 -15.79 14.59
C GLU A 194 52.38 -15.09 14.73
N HIS A 195 51.31 -15.58 14.08
CA HIS A 195 49.96 -14.97 14.09
C HIS A 195 48.84 -16.02 14.16
N PRO A 196 48.57 -16.60 15.34
CA PRO A 196 47.65 -17.74 15.50
C PRO A 196 46.15 -17.41 15.38
N GLU A 197 45.75 -16.13 15.37
CA GLU A 197 44.33 -15.76 15.20
C GLU A 197 43.95 -15.27 13.79
N GLY A 198 44.90 -15.11 12.86
CA GLY A 198 44.64 -14.55 11.53
C GLY A 198 44.14 -13.09 11.59
N VAL A 199 44.91 -12.14 11.04
CA VAL A 199 44.64 -10.69 11.18
C VAL A 199 44.57 -10.06 9.77
N PRO A 200 43.71 -9.05 9.49
CA PRO A 200 42.49 -9.24 8.71
C PRO A 200 42.38 -8.26 7.52
N GLU A 201 41.22 -8.28 6.85
CA GLU A 201 40.66 -7.25 5.94
C GLU A 201 41.62 -6.57 4.94
N VAL A 202 41.62 -7.09 3.70
CA VAL A 202 42.08 -6.34 2.53
C VAL A 202 41.00 -5.30 2.17
N THR A 203 41.10 -4.08 2.70
CA THR A 203 40.35 -2.94 2.14
C THR A 203 40.95 -2.55 0.79
N ALA A 204 40.11 -2.41 -0.24
CA ALA A 204 40.54 -1.96 -1.56
C ALA A 204 41.23 -0.58 -1.45
N PRO A 205 42.37 -0.34 -2.14
CA PRO A 205 42.97 0.98 -2.18
C PRO A 205 42.03 1.94 -2.94
N CYS A 206 41.53 2.95 -2.24
CA CYS A 206 40.68 4.00 -2.81
C CYS A 206 41.42 5.33 -2.84
N TYR A 207 41.35 6.04 -3.97
CA TYR A 207 41.89 7.40 -4.13
C TYR A 207 40.76 8.42 -3.92
N LYS A 208 40.99 9.42 -3.06
CA LYS A 208 40.02 10.47 -2.71
C LYS A 208 40.53 11.85 -3.12
N GLU A 209 39.71 12.62 -3.81
CA GLU A 209 40.03 14.00 -4.20
C GLU A 209 38.81 14.92 -4.07
N THR A 210 39.02 16.18 -3.68
CA THR A 210 37.95 17.20 -3.57
C THR A 210 38.25 18.37 -4.51
N LYS A 211 37.34 18.67 -5.44
CA LYS A 211 37.49 19.79 -6.38
C LYS A 211 36.30 20.76 -6.31
N LYS A 212 36.58 22.06 -6.49
CA LYS A 212 35.57 23.09 -6.75
C LYS A 212 35.28 23.13 -8.25
N VAL A 213 34.02 23.03 -8.64
CA VAL A 213 33.61 22.95 -10.05
C VAL A 213 33.38 24.36 -10.63
N LYS A 214 33.95 24.66 -11.81
CA LYS A 214 33.59 25.78 -12.69
C LYS A 214 33.31 25.23 -14.09
N PHE A 215 32.26 25.69 -14.76
CA PHE A 215 31.77 25.15 -16.04
C PHE A 215 32.36 25.87 -17.27
N PRO A 216 32.87 25.17 -18.30
CA PRO A 216 33.26 25.76 -19.58
C PRO A 216 32.26 25.47 -20.74
N GLN A 217 32.26 26.33 -21.76
CA GLN A 217 31.49 26.23 -23.02
C GLN A 217 32.23 25.40 -24.11
N HIS A 218 31.45 24.77 -25.02
CA HIS A 218 31.81 23.71 -25.99
C HIS A 218 32.73 24.06 -27.18
N GLY A 219 33.36 23.03 -27.78
CA GLY A 219 33.87 22.97 -29.17
C GLY A 219 34.21 21.54 -29.65
N LEU A 220 33.84 21.15 -30.88
CA LEU A 220 33.92 19.81 -31.52
C LEU A 220 34.93 19.80 -32.68
N GLY A 221 35.61 18.67 -32.93
CA GLY A 221 36.47 18.44 -34.10
C GLY A 221 36.56 16.96 -34.49
N ALA A 222 36.49 16.67 -35.79
CA ALA A 222 36.41 15.34 -36.42
C ALA A 222 37.63 15.02 -37.32
N ASN A 223 37.83 13.72 -37.63
CA ASN A 223 38.52 13.07 -38.77
C ASN A 223 39.20 11.76 -38.28
N GLY A 224 39.36 10.65 -39.02
CA GLY A 224 39.18 10.29 -40.43
C GLY A 224 39.57 8.80 -40.63
N SER A 225 39.30 8.26 -41.81
CA SER A 225 39.27 6.82 -42.19
C SER A 225 40.61 6.19 -42.65
N LYS A 226 40.66 4.85 -42.78
CA LYS A 226 41.18 4.11 -43.97
C LYS A 226 41.04 2.58 -43.87
N GLN A 227 40.79 1.94 -45.02
CA GLN A 227 40.70 0.49 -45.25
C GLN A 227 41.56 0.14 -46.50
N LEU A 228 42.10 -1.07 -46.58
CA LEU A 228 42.90 -1.59 -47.72
C LEU A 228 42.41 -2.99 -48.14
N PHE A 229 42.37 -3.25 -49.45
CA PHE A 229 42.09 -4.56 -50.08
C PHE A 229 43.12 -4.88 -51.18
N PHE A 230 43.36 -6.17 -51.42
CA PHE A 230 44.08 -6.72 -52.59
C PHE A 230 43.17 -7.74 -53.32
N PRO A 231 43.24 -7.91 -54.65
CA PRO A 231 42.41 -8.87 -55.37
C PRO A 231 43.15 -10.18 -55.67
N VAL A 232 42.42 -11.30 -55.60
CA VAL A 232 42.76 -12.55 -56.30
C VAL A 232 41.49 -13.01 -57.01
N SER A 233 41.62 -13.31 -58.30
CA SER A 233 40.56 -13.77 -59.18
C SER A 233 40.23 -15.25 -58.98
N VAL A 234 38.97 -15.55 -58.70
CA VAL A 234 38.33 -16.86 -58.85
C VAL A 234 37.04 -16.65 -59.63
N ASN A 235 36.53 -17.67 -60.34
CA ASN A 235 35.24 -17.61 -61.04
C ASN A 235 34.09 -17.38 -60.03
N GLU A 236 33.85 -16.13 -59.68
CA GLU A 236 32.79 -15.67 -58.79
C GLU A 236 31.59 -15.19 -59.61
N GLY A 237 30.39 -15.54 -59.14
CA GLY A 237 29.15 -14.93 -59.60
C GLY A 237 28.41 -14.38 -58.38
N GLU A 238 27.99 -13.13 -58.45
CA GLU A 238 27.23 -12.48 -57.38
C GLU A 238 25.72 -12.61 -57.68
N VAL A 239 24.96 -13.15 -56.73
CA VAL A 239 23.48 -13.19 -56.79
C VAL A 239 22.95 -12.26 -55.70
N SER A 240 22.38 -11.13 -56.11
CA SER A 240 21.76 -10.17 -55.21
C SER A 240 20.22 -10.29 -55.24
N PHE A 241 19.59 -10.21 -54.08
CA PHE A 241 18.14 -10.13 -53.93
C PHE A 241 17.77 -9.04 -52.94
N LYS A 242 16.62 -8.39 -53.13
CA LYS A 242 16.10 -7.36 -52.23
C LYS A 242 15.03 -7.98 -51.34
N LEU A 243 15.31 -8.10 -50.05
CA LEU A 243 14.34 -8.54 -49.05
C LEU A 243 13.70 -7.32 -48.37
N LYS A 244 12.36 -7.24 -48.40
CA LYS A 244 11.62 -6.22 -47.65
C LYS A 244 11.46 -6.69 -46.21
N VAL A 245 12.20 -6.07 -45.28
CA VAL A 245 12.10 -6.37 -43.85
C VAL A 245 10.78 -5.85 -43.29
N SER A 246 10.08 -6.66 -42.49
CA SER A 246 8.80 -6.32 -41.85
C SER A 246 8.88 -6.56 -40.33
N PRO A 247 8.01 -5.95 -39.50
CA PRO A 247 8.02 -6.13 -38.04
C PRO A 247 7.86 -7.60 -37.58
N GLU A 248 7.26 -8.46 -38.41
CA GLU A 248 7.14 -9.91 -38.13
C GLU A 248 8.49 -10.65 -38.17
N MET A 249 9.52 -10.03 -38.76
CA MET A 249 10.89 -10.56 -38.86
C MET A 249 11.78 -10.11 -37.68
N ALA A 250 11.22 -9.38 -36.70
CA ALA A 250 11.94 -8.94 -35.51
C ALA A 250 11.88 -9.96 -34.36
N PRO A 251 12.91 -10.04 -33.49
CA PRO A 251 14.16 -9.26 -33.51
C PRO A 251 15.24 -9.85 -34.44
N GLU A 252 15.10 -11.11 -34.85
CA GLU A 252 16.08 -11.84 -35.66
C GLU A 252 15.35 -12.65 -36.74
N PHE A 253 15.92 -12.69 -37.94
CA PHE A 253 15.44 -13.55 -39.01
C PHE A 253 16.61 -14.27 -39.68
N GLN A 254 16.36 -15.49 -40.14
CA GLN A 254 17.33 -16.31 -40.85
C GLN A 254 17.00 -16.35 -42.33
N VAL A 255 18.01 -16.17 -43.17
CA VAL A 255 17.91 -16.40 -44.62
C VAL A 255 18.64 -17.68 -44.95
N VAL A 256 17.95 -18.60 -45.63
CA VAL A 256 18.54 -19.84 -46.15
C VAL A 256 18.59 -19.75 -47.67
N ALA A 257 19.78 -19.90 -48.24
CA ALA A 257 20.00 -20.00 -49.68
C ALA A 257 20.39 -21.45 -50.00
N TYR A 258 19.69 -22.09 -50.95
CA TYR A 258 20.04 -23.42 -51.42
C TYR A 258 19.92 -23.53 -52.93
N THR A 259 20.71 -24.42 -53.52
CA THR A 259 20.64 -24.80 -54.92
C THR A 259 20.59 -26.31 -55.05
N VAL A 260 19.78 -26.80 -55.99
CA VAL A 260 19.68 -28.23 -56.31
C VAL A 260 20.46 -28.44 -57.59
N LEU A 261 21.56 -29.18 -57.52
CA LEU A 261 22.39 -29.50 -58.67
C LEU A 261 21.67 -30.50 -59.59
N PRO A 262 22.05 -30.56 -60.88
CA PRO A 262 21.54 -31.59 -61.80
C PRO A 262 21.78 -33.03 -61.33
N SER A 263 22.74 -33.23 -60.41
CA SER A 263 23.01 -34.51 -59.72
C SER A 263 22.04 -34.83 -58.58
N GLU A 264 20.94 -34.09 -58.44
CA GLU A 264 19.97 -34.17 -57.33
C GLU A 264 20.55 -33.84 -55.94
N THR A 265 21.79 -33.38 -55.89
CA THR A 265 22.46 -32.97 -54.64
C THR A 265 22.09 -31.54 -54.29
N VAL A 266 21.73 -31.29 -53.02
CA VAL A 266 21.38 -29.94 -52.54
C VAL A 266 22.53 -29.34 -51.75
N ILE A 267 22.95 -28.14 -52.15
CA ILE A 267 23.90 -27.31 -51.42
C ILE A 267 23.10 -26.18 -50.78
N ALA A 268 23.23 -25.99 -49.46
CA ALA A 268 22.52 -24.95 -48.74
C ALA A 268 23.47 -24.22 -47.76
N ASN A 269 23.21 -22.93 -47.54
CA ASN A 269 23.84 -22.14 -46.49
C ASN A 269 22.80 -21.21 -45.85
N SER A 270 23.03 -20.79 -44.61
CA SER A 270 22.13 -19.91 -43.86
C SER A 270 22.89 -18.80 -43.15
N ALA A 271 22.28 -17.62 -43.06
CA ALA A 271 22.80 -16.49 -42.28
C ALA A 271 21.70 -15.88 -41.44
N ASP A 272 22.05 -15.48 -40.22
CA ASP A 272 21.15 -14.83 -39.27
C ASP A 272 21.36 -13.32 -39.29
N PHE A 273 20.25 -12.57 -39.26
CA PHE A 273 20.25 -11.11 -39.30
C PHE A 273 19.46 -10.55 -38.12
N SER A 274 20.09 -9.68 -37.34
CA SER A 274 19.41 -8.89 -36.30
C SER A 274 18.72 -7.67 -36.89
N THR A 275 17.53 -7.36 -36.40
CA THR A 275 16.71 -6.21 -36.80
C THR A 275 16.53 -5.24 -35.64
N GLU A 276 16.05 -4.03 -35.94
CA GLU A 276 15.60 -3.11 -34.90
C GLU A 276 14.42 -3.70 -34.12
N LYS A 277 14.44 -3.41 -32.82
CA LYS A 277 13.50 -3.91 -31.84
C LYS A 277 12.17 -3.14 -31.93
N CYS A 278 11.26 -3.58 -32.78
CA CYS A 278 10.04 -2.86 -33.14
C CYS A 278 8.77 -3.71 -32.97
N PHE A 279 7.66 -3.09 -32.54
CA PHE A 279 6.33 -3.72 -32.50
C PHE A 279 5.52 -3.36 -33.75
N SER A 280 4.65 -4.25 -34.23
CA SER A 280 3.77 -4.00 -35.38
C SER A 280 2.78 -2.88 -35.12
N HIS A 281 2.22 -2.82 -33.90
CA HIS A 281 1.33 -1.76 -33.45
C HIS A 281 2.16 -0.54 -33.04
N LYS A 282 2.08 0.53 -33.85
CA LYS A 282 2.74 1.80 -33.57
C LYS A 282 1.91 2.63 -32.60
N VAL A 283 2.55 3.06 -31.53
CA VAL A 283 1.95 3.90 -30.50
C VAL A 283 2.84 5.10 -30.25
N SER A 284 2.26 6.28 -30.13
CA SER A 284 2.96 7.49 -29.70
C SER A 284 2.14 8.24 -28.66
N LEU A 285 2.85 8.97 -27.81
CA LEU A 285 2.28 9.87 -26.81
C LEU A 285 3.02 11.19 -26.95
N GLU A 286 2.30 12.31 -26.94
CA GLU A 286 2.89 13.66 -26.95
C GLU A 286 2.13 14.60 -26.01
N PHE A 287 2.85 15.59 -25.48
CA PHE A 287 2.26 16.69 -24.70
C PHE A 287 2.27 17.96 -25.53
N SER A 288 1.16 18.68 -25.47
CA SER A 288 1.02 20.00 -26.06
C SER A 288 0.52 20.97 -24.99
N PRO A 289 1.38 21.88 -24.47
CA PRO A 289 2.82 22.08 -24.77
C PRO A 289 3.76 21.05 -24.10
N SER A 290 5.03 20.97 -24.55
CA SER A 290 6.07 20.06 -24.02
C SER A 290 6.77 20.55 -22.75
N SER A 291 6.46 21.77 -22.31
CA SER A 291 6.82 22.34 -21.01
C SER A 291 5.62 23.07 -20.43
N ALA A 292 5.47 23.07 -19.11
CA ALA A 292 4.35 23.71 -18.44
C ALA A 292 4.78 24.37 -17.12
N VAL A 293 3.93 25.24 -16.59
CA VAL A 293 4.07 25.74 -15.21
C VAL A 293 3.19 24.91 -14.24
N PRO A 294 3.51 24.89 -12.94
CA PRO A 294 2.66 24.30 -11.91
C PRO A 294 1.19 24.71 -12.04
N GLY A 295 0.27 23.74 -12.01
CA GLY A 295 -1.18 23.97 -12.09
C GLY A 295 -1.73 24.32 -13.48
N GLU A 296 -0.89 24.42 -14.52
CA GLU A 296 -1.34 24.69 -15.89
C GLU A 296 -2.12 23.51 -16.48
N LYS A 297 -3.10 23.80 -17.35
CA LYS A 297 -3.78 22.76 -18.13
C LYS A 297 -2.93 22.39 -19.34
N THR A 298 -2.68 21.09 -19.52
CA THR A 298 -1.97 20.54 -20.68
C THR A 298 -2.80 19.45 -21.35
N THR A 299 -2.56 19.22 -22.64
CA THR A 299 -3.19 18.13 -23.37
C THR A 299 -2.16 17.03 -23.64
N MET A 300 -2.48 15.81 -23.18
CA MET A 300 -1.75 14.61 -23.55
C MET A 300 -2.48 13.93 -24.71
N GLN A 301 -1.83 13.87 -25.87
CA GLN A 301 -2.33 13.20 -27.05
C GLN A 301 -1.76 11.78 -27.13
N VAL A 302 -2.64 10.78 -27.22
CA VAL A 302 -2.28 9.38 -27.43
C VAL A 302 -2.72 8.97 -28.83
N THR A 303 -1.78 8.46 -29.62
CA THR A 303 -2.02 7.99 -30.99
C THR A 303 -1.75 6.49 -31.05
N ALA A 304 -2.72 5.73 -31.51
CA ALA A 304 -2.67 4.27 -31.65
C ALA A 304 -3.64 3.82 -32.75
N GLU A 305 -3.72 2.51 -32.99
CA GLU A 305 -4.75 1.97 -33.89
C GLU A 305 -6.17 2.25 -33.35
N PRO A 306 -7.18 2.39 -34.24
CA PRO A 306 -8.58 2.53 -33.82
C PRO A 306 -9.02 1.45 -32.83
N ASP A 307 -9.84 1.85 -31.86
CA ASP A 307 -10.40 0.99 -30.79
C ASP A 307 -9.34 0.29 -29.93
N SER A 308 -8.16 0.90 -29.82
CA SER A 308 -7.09 0.43 -28.93
C SER A 308 -7.34 0.85 -27.48
N LEU A 309 -7.06 -0.06 -26.55
CA LEU A 309 -7.02 0.26 -25.13
C LEU A 309 -5.58 0.50 -24.69
N CYS A 310 -5.28 1.67 -24.15
CA CYS A 310 -3.95 2.10 -23.78
C CYS A 310 -3.79 2.23 -22.26
N GLY A 311 -2.75 1.63 -21.70
CA GLY A 311 -2.30 1.90 -20.33
C GLY A 311 -1.31 3.05 -20.36
N VAL A 312 -1.65 4.17 -19.72
CA VAL A 312 -0.79 5.36 -19.62
C VAL A 312 -0.34 5.56 -18.18
N SER A 313 0.88 6.07 -18.02
CA SER A 313 1.51 6.29 -16.72
C SER A 313 2.53 7.43 -16.78
N ALA A 314 2.62 8.22 -15.71
CA ALA A 314 3.60 9.31 -15.58
C ALA A 314 4.13 9.38 -14.14
N VAL A 315 5.46 9.34 -14.00
CA VAL A 315 6.15 9.26 -12.71
C VAL A 315 7.19 10.38 -12.60
N ASP A 316 7.38 10.91 -11.40
CA ASP A 316 8.38 11.94 -11.12
C ASP A 316 9.80 11.38 -11.36
N GLN A 317 10.64 12.12 -12.09
CA GLN A 317 12.04 11.76 -12.32
C GLN A 317 12.81 11.48 -11.02
N SER A 318 12.47 12.14 -9.90
CA SER A 318 13.07 11.85 -8.58
C SER A 318 12.93 10.38 -8.15
N VAL A 319 11.81 9.73 -8.48
CA VAL A 319 11.56 8.32 -8.17
C VAL A 319 12.47 7.43 -9.01
N LEU A 320 12.66 7.79 -10.29
CA LEU A 320 13.50 7.06 -11.23
C LEU A 320 15.00 7.20 -10.96
N ILE A 321 15.43 8.33 -10.40
CA ILE A 321 16.81 8.53 -9.91
C ILE A 321 17.12 7.57 -8.75
N LYS A 322 16.14 7.37 -7.86
CA LYS A 322 16.33 6.52 -6.67
C LYS A 322 16.41 5.03 -7.01
N GLU A 323 15.63 4.57 -8.00
CA GLU A 323 15.60 3.17 -8.44
C GLU A 323 15.54 3.09 -9.99
N PRO A 324 16.69 3.23 -10.67
CA PRO A 324 16.75 3.23 -12.14
C PRO A 324 16.52 1.84 -12.74
N GLY A 325 15.97 1.79 -13.97
CA GLY A 325 16.00 0.58 -14.81
C GLY A 325 14.80 -0.39 -14.70
N LYS A 326 13.71 -0.03 -14.02
CA LYS A 326 12.53 -0.91 -13.83
C LYS A 326 11.28 -0.61 -14.68
N GLY A 327 11.35 0.35 -15.60
CA GLY A 327 10.23 0.64 -16.48
C GLY A 327 10.09 -0.32 -17.67
N LEU A 328 8.94 -0.28 -18.36
CA LEU A 328 8.68 -1.16 -19.51
C LEU A 328 9.66 -0.87 -20.65
N ASN A 329 10.45 -1.89 -21.04
CA ASN A 329 11.39 -1.82 -22.16
C ASN A 329 11.17 -3.03 -23.10
N TYR A 330 11.60 -2.92 -24.36
CA TYR A 330 11.47 -3.99 -25.36
C TYR A 330 12.15 -5.30 -24.89
N SER A 331 13.29 -5.22 -24.20
CA SER A 331 14.10 -6.38 -23.81
C SER A 331 13.41 -7.40 -22.89
N PRO A 332 12.71 -7.02 -21.79
CA PRO A 332 11.94 -7.98 -20.99
C PRO A 332 10.72 -8.55 -21.73
N VAL A 333 10.04 -7.76 -22.58
CA VAL A 333 8.88 -8.21 -23.37
C VAL A 333 9.30 -9.18 -24.48
N SER A 334 10.41 -8.91 -25.18
CA SER A 334 10.90 -9.76 -26.27
C SER A 334 11.60 -11.04 -25.78
N LYS A 335 12.28 -11.01 -24.63
CA LYS A 335 12.88 -12.22 -24.01
C LYS A 335 11.84 -13.28 -23.65
N LEU A 336 10.59 -12.89 -23.44
CA LEU A 336 9.48 -13.82 -23.23
C LEU A 336 9.04 -14.52 -24.53
N ALA A 337 9.36 -13.97 -25.72
CA ALA A 337 9.03 -14.55 -27.03
C ALA A 337 10.15 -15.43 -27.61
N SER A 338 11.41 -15.16 -27.23
CA SER A 338 12.61 -15.74 -27.86
C SER A 338 12.83 -17.25 -27.61
N THR A 339 11.97 -17.92 -26.85
CA THR A 339 12.01 -19.40 -26.70
C THR A 339 11.45 -20.16 -27.91
N SER A 340 11.06 -19.46 -28.98
CA SER A 340 10.32 -20.02 -30.13
C SER A 340 11.13 -20.17 -31.41
N ALA A 341 12.41 -19.76 -31.45
CA ALA A 341 13.24 -19.86 -32.64
C ALA A 341 13.57 -21.33 -32.95
N LEU A 342 12.76 -21.95 -33.81
CA LEU A 342 13.09 -23.21 -34.45
C LEU A 342 14.10 -22.93 -35.57
N LEU A 343 15.38 -23.23 -35.33
CA LEU A 343 16.39 -23.26 -36.38
C LEU A 343 15.96 -24.27 -37.44
N ILE A 344 15.80 -23.82 -38.69
CA ILE A 344 15.38 -24.68 -39.81
C ILE A 344 16.62 -25.42 -40.32
N SER A 345 17.15 -26.37 -39.54
CA SER A 345 18.13 -27.34 -40.06
C SER A 345 17.39 -28.61 -40.49
N GLY A 346 16.95 -28.65 -41.75
CA GLY A 346 16.68 -29.92 -42.43
C GLY A 346 15.24 -30.18 -42.92
N VAL A 347 14.78 -29.45 -43.94
CA VAL A 347 13.72 -29.91 -44.86
C VAL A 347 14.03 -29.43 -46.28
N VAL A 348 14.42 -30.37 -47.16
CA VAL A 348 14.58 -30.17 -48.60
C VAL A 348 13.35 -30.72 -49.29
N LEU A 349 12.64 -29.92 -50.08
CA LEU A 349 11.74 -30.41 -51.12
C LEU A 349 11.62 -29.37 -52.25
N GLY A 350 11.94 -29.81 -53.46
CA GLY A 350 12.00 -28.99 -54.66
C GLY A 350 10.75 -29.00 -55.53
N ILE A 351 10.79 -28.13 -56.55
CA ILE A 351 10.41 -28.26 -57.98
C ILE A 351 9.95 -26.88 -58.49
N ALA A 352 10.49 -26.48 -59.65
CA ALA A 352 10.44 -25.17 -60.29
C ALA A 352 9.39 -25.05 -61.42
N PHE A 353 9.26 -23.84 -62.01
CA PHE A 353 9.03 -23.45 -63.44
C PHE A 353 8.26 -22.10 -63.47
N SER A 354 8.84 -20.93 -63.83
CA SER A 354 9.41 -20.40 -65.10
C SER A 354 8.52 -19.29 -65.70
N TYR A 355 9.07 -18.09 -65.97
CA TYR A 355 8.41 -16.93 -66.62
C TYR A 355 9.39 -16.21 -67.57
N TYR A 356 8.86 -15.57 -68.62
CA TYR A 356 9.58 -14.71 -69.60
C TYR A 356 9.18 -13.21 -69.45
N PRO A 357 9.97 -12.24 -69.99
CA PRO A 357 10.14 -10.85 -69.49
C PRO A 357 9.60 -9.75 -70.43
N PHE A 358 9.68 -8.45 -70.03
CA PHE A 358 10.07 -7.24 -70.84
C PHE A 358 9.84 -5.90 -70.06
N PRO A 359 10.46 -4.74 -70.45
CA PRO A 359 11.02 -3.70 -69.55
C PRO A 359 10.59 -2.23 -69.90
N ILE A 360 11.36 -1.23 -69.39
CA ILE A 360 11.52 0.20 -69.84
C ILE A 360 10.56 1.21 -69.15
N ALA A 361 10.83 2.50 -68.87
CA ALA A 361 11.98 3.35 -68.46
C ALA A 361 11.43 4.79 -68.20
N GLU A 362 12.20 5.62 -67.47
CA GLU A 362 12.30 7.11 -67.50
C GLU A 362 11.15 8.07 -67.06
N ASN A 363 11.39 8.74 -65.90
CA ASN A 363 11.40 10.20 -65.55
C ASN A 363 11.11 11.27 -66.66
N PRO A 364 10.85 12.61 -66.40
CA PRO A 364 10.90 13.42 -65.15
C PRO A 364 9.91 14.66 -64.99
N VAL A 365 10.08 15.42 -63.88
CA VAL A 365 10.14 16.92 -63.73
C VAL A 365 8.91 17.81 -63.33
N TRP A 366 9.17 18.53 -62.20
CA TRP A 366 8.84 19.90 -61.71
C TRP A 366 7.43 20.41 -61.28
N GLY A 367 7.42 21.00 -60.07
CA GLY A 367 6.46 22.01 -59.60
C GLY A 367 6.96 22.70 -58.30
N ARG A 368 6.92 24.04 -58.26
CA ARG A 368 7.70 24.95 -57.39
C ARG A 368 7.23 25.12 -55.93
N ALA A 369 8.19 25.54 -55.09
CA ALA A 369 8.01 26.13 -53.77
C ALA A 369 7.45 27.57 -53.83
N GLY A 370 6.66 27.95 -52.82
CA GLY A 370 6.09 29.29 -52.59
C GLY A 370 6.36 29.78 -51.16
N SER A 371 6.68 31.06 -51.04
CA SER A 371 7.33 31.73 -49.91
C SER A 371 6.40 32.21 -48.79
N ALA A 372 7.03 32.41 -47.62
CA ALA A 372 6.50 33.01 -46.41
C ALA A 372 6.04 34.48 -46.56
N GLY A 373 5.01 34.84 -45.79
CA GLY A 373 4.56 36.21 -45.58
C GLY A 373 4.43 36.51 -44.09
N SER A 374 5.14 37.55 -43.64
CA SER A 374 5.14 38.10 -42.27
C SER A 374 4.05 39.16 -42.12
N ARG A 375 3.32 39.19 -40.98
CA ARG A 375 2.48 40.33 -40.56
C ARG A 375 2.59 40.56 -39.06
N GLY A 376 2.81 41.84 -38.72
CA GLY A 376 3.10 42.37 -37.39
C GLY A 376 1.90 42.40 -36.43
N GLY A 377 2.26 42.44 -35.15
CA GLY A 377 1.35 42.43 -34.01
C GLY A 377 0.85 43.82 -33.59
N ALA A 378 -0.28 43.81 -32.90
CA ALA A 378 -0.86 44.92 -32.16
C ALA A 378 -0.99 44.52 -30.68
N PHE A 379 -0.62 45.43 -29.78
CA PHE A 379 -0.60 45.28 -28.33
C PHE A 379 -2.02 45.29 -27.72
N ILE A 380 -2.23 44.45 -26.69
CA ILE A 380 -3.46 44.31 -25.88
C ILE A 380 -3.09 44.66 -24.42
N PRO A 381 -3.97 45.31 -23.61
CA PRO A 381 -3.63 45.77 -22.25
C PRO A 381 -3.50 44.63 -21.21
N ASP A 382 -2.63 44.84 -20.22
CA ASP A 382 -2.21 43.86 -19.21
C ASP A 382 -3.34 43.35 -18.29
N ALA A 383 -3.38 42.03 -18.13
CA ALA A 383 -4.21 41.28 -17.20
C ALA A 383 -3.64 41.36 -15.76
N PRO A 384 -4.48 41.16 -14.71
CA PRO A 384 -4.00 41.13 -13.32
C PRO A 384 -2.93 40.04 -13.11
N PRO A 385 -1.98 40.24 -12.17
CA PRO A 385 -0.86 39.33 -11.97
C PRO A 385 -1.35 37.94 -11.54
N VAL A 386 -0.89 36.92 -12.25
CA VAL A 386 -1.24 35.52 -11.98
C VAL A 386 -0.50 35.05 -10.72
N VAL A 387 -1.24 34.58 -9.72
CA VAL A 387 -0.71 33.99 -8.48
C VAL A 387 -0.60 32.48 -8.66
N THR A 388 0.59 31.92 -8.45
CA THR A 388 0.80 30.46 -8.46
C THR A 388 0.71 29.92 -7.04
N VAL A 389 -0.31 29.10 -6.74
CA VAL A 389 -0.49 28.44 -5.44
C VAL A 389 -0.23 26.94 -5.60
N ARG A 390 0.71 26.42 -4.82
CA ARG A 390 1.21 25.05 -4.95
C ARG A 390 0.88 24.21 -3.72
N THR A 391 0.09 23.16 -3.93
CA THR A 391 -0.47 22.28 -2.88
C THR A 391 -0.41 20.78 -3.25
N PHE A 392 -0.37 20.43 -4.53
CA PHE A 392 -0.45 19.05 -5.02
C PHE A 392 0.91 18.52 -5.49
N PHE A 393 1.56 17.69 -4.66
CA PHE A 393 2.89 17.13 -4.90
C PHE A 393 2.90 15.58 -4.92
N PRO A 394 2.33 14.93 -5.95
CA PRO A 394 2.29 13.47 -6.04
C PRO A 394 3.65 12.87 -6.44
N GLU A 395 3.84 11.57 -6.23
CA GLU A 395 4.99 10.80 -6.78
C GLU A 395 4.64 10.12 -8.13
N THR A 396 3.37 9.73 -8.28
CA THR A 396 2.77 9.19 -9.52
C THR A 396 1.68 10.18 -9.95
N TRP A 397 1.79 10.76 -11.15
CA TRP A 397 0.81 11.72 -11.66
C TRP A 397 -0.33 11.05 -12.43
N ILE A 398 0.00 10.14 -13.35
CA ILE A 398 -0.98 9.47 -14.23
C ILE A 398 -0.91 7.97 -14.00
N TRP A 399 -2.05 7.30 -13.86
CA TRP A 399 -2.17 5.84 -13.80
C TRP A 399 -3.52 5.36 -14.38
N ASP A 400 -3.80 5.72 -15.64
CA ASP A 400 -5.12 5.57 -16.25
C ASP A 400 -5.16 4.61 -17.44
N LEU A 401 -6.36 4.13 -17.77
CA LEU A 401 -6.67 3.41 -19.00
C LEU A 401 -7.39 4.37 -19.96
N VAL A 402 -6.90 4.47 -21.19
CA VAL A 402 -7.42 5.37 -22.22
C VAL A 402 -7.87 4.56 -23.44
N GLU A 403 -9.12 4.72 -23.84
CA GLU A 403 -9.65 4.14 -25.08
C GLU A 403 -9.43 5.12 -26.24
N VAL A 404 -8.72 4.65 -27.27
CA VAL A 404 -8.49 5.38 -28.51
C VAL A 404 -9.66 5.10 -29.44
N GLY A 405 -10.43 6.13 -29.77
CA GLY A 405 -11.61 6.00 -30.63
C GLY A 405 -11.26 5.72 -32.09
N GLU A 406 -12.28 5.70 -32.95
CA GLU A 406 -12.16 5.37 -34.38
C GLU A 406 -11.17 6.27 -35.17
N SER A 407 -10.89 7.48 -34.67
CA SER A 407 -9.93 8.42 -35.27
C SER A 407 -8.45 8.02 -35.11
N GLY A 408 -8.14 6.99 -34.30
CA GLY A 408 -6.77 6.60 -33.98
C GLY A 408 -6.01 7.59 -33.09
N THR A 409 -6.69 8.63 -32.59
CA THR A 409 -6.11 9.69 -31.74
C THR A 409 -7.05 10.04 -30.60
N LYS A 410 -6.50 10.26 -29.41
CA LYS A 410 -7.25 10.66 -28.21
C LYS A 410 -6.50 11.76 -27.45
N ASP A 411 -7.17 12.90 -27.31
CA ASP A 411 -6.70 13.99 -26.47
C ASP A 411 -7.27 13.85 -25.05
N VAL A 412 -6.39 13.91 -24.06
CA VAL A 412 -6.73 13.87 -22.63
C VAL A 412 -6.29 15.18 -22.00
N SER A 413 -7.25 15.98 -21.56
CA SER A 413 -6.97 17.22 -20.83
C SER A 413 -6.58 16.90 -19.39
N LEU A 414 -5.40 17.35 -18.98
CA LEU A 414 -4.80 17.09 -17.67
C LEU A 414 -4.42 18.41 -16.99
N THR A 415 -4.40 18.40 -15.66
CA THR A 415 -3.84 19.51 -14.86
C THR A 415 -2.46 19.08 -14.37
N VAL A 416 -1.46 19.89 -14.66
CA VAL A 416 -0.06 19.63 -14.32
C VAL A 416 0.12 19.74 -12.80
N PRO A 417 0.82 18.78 -12.14
CA PRO A 417 1.04 18.84 -10.70
C PRO A 417 1.89 20.04 -10.29
N ASP A 418 1.81 20.42 -9.01
CA ASP A 418 2.49 21.62 -8.52
C ASP A 418 4.01 21.41 -8.27
N THR A 419 4.50 20.20 -8.54
CA THR A 419 5.92 19.85 -8.40
C THR A 419 6.73 20.41 -9.58
N ILE A 420 7.72 21.24 -9.26
CA ILE A 420 8.75 21.68 -10.22
C ILE A 420 9.73 20.52 -10.41
N THR A 421 9.50 19.71 -11.44
CA THR A 421 10.25 18.50 -11.78
C THR A 421 10.00 18.13 -13.24
N THR A 422 10.69 17.10 -13.72
CA THR A 422 10.35 16.47 -14.99
C THR A 422 9.52 15.22 -14.73
N TRP A 423 8.39 15.11 -15.42
CA TRP A 423 7.56 13.90 -15.43
C TRP A 423 7.95 13.03 -16.62
N GLU A 424 8.27 11.76 -16.37
CA GLU A 424 8.58 10.79 -17.41
C GLU A 424 7.40 9.84 -17.62
N THR A 425 6.98 9.68 -18.87
CA THR A 425 5.82 8.85 -19.23
C THR A 425 6.18 7.48 -19.74
N GLU A 426 5.29 6.53 -19.48
CA GLU A 426 5.24 5.23 -20.13
C GLU A 426 3.82 4.98 -20.63
N ALA A 427 3.70 4.53 -21.88
CA ALA A 427 2.42 4.18 -22.47
C ALA A 427 2.53 2.96 -23.38
N PHE A 428 1.54 2.07 -23.29
CA PHE A 428 1.39 0.94 -24.20
C PHE A 428 -0.08 0.77 -24.58
N CYS A 429 -0.35 0.18 -25.76
CA CYS A 429 -1.71 -0.03 -26.25
C CYS A 429 -1.94 -1.45 -26.76
N LEU A 430 -3.16 -1.94 -26.60
CA LEU A 430 -3.62 -3.26 -27.04
C LEU A 430 -4.72 -3.12 -28.10
N SER A 431 -4.44 -3.60 -29.31
CA SER A 431 -5.39 -3.64 -30.43
C SER A 431 -5.58 -5.07 -30.95
N SER A 432 -6.36 -5.24 -32.02
CA SER A 432 -6.44 -6.49 -32.78
C SER A 432 -5.12 -6.84 -33.48
N GLN A 433 -4.30 -5.83 -33.83
CA GLN A 433 -2.96 -5.99 -34.40
C GLN A 433 -1.91 -6.40 -33.35
N GLY A 434 -2.21 -6.20 -32.07
CA GLY A 434 -1.40 -6.65 -30.95
C GLY A 434 -0.96 -5.52 -30.01
N PHE A 435 0.11 -5.79 -29.28
CA PHE A 435 0.74 -4.89 -28.32
C PHE A 435 1.63 -3.87 -29.05
N GLY A 436 1.50 -2.61 -28.66
CA GLY A 436 2.39 -1.52 -29.07
C GLY A 436 2.90 -0.75 -27.85
N LEU A 437 4.17 -0.36 -27.86
CA LEU A 437 4.81 0.42 -26.80
C LEU A 437 5.23 1.79 -27.33
N ALA A 438 4.85 2.84 -26.65
CA ALA A 438 5.24 4.20 -26.99
C ALA A 438 6.66 4.51 -26.49
N PRO A 439 7.46 5.29 -27.23
CA PRO A 439 8.67 5.89 -26.70
C PRO A 439 8.33 6.78 -25.49
N ARG A 440 9.19 6.76 -24.48
CA ARG A 440 9.03 7.63 -23.31
C ARG A 440 9.10 9.10 -23.70
N LYS A 441 8.19 9.91 -23.15
CA LYS A 441 8.25 11.37 -23.28
C LYS A 441 8.43 12.02 -21.93
N LYS A 442 9.00 13.22 -21.95
CA LYS A 442 9.26 14.03 -20.78
C LYS A 442 8.43 15.31 -20.86
N LEU A 443 7.75 15.66 -19.78
CA LEU A 443 7.13 16.96 -19.59
C LEU A 443 7.91 17.68 -18.49
N THR A 444 8.56 18.79 -18.84
CA THR A 444 9.32 19.58 -17.86
C THR A 444 8.40 20.63 -17.25
N VAL A 445 8.22 20.58 -15.93
CA VAL A 445 7.46 21.57 -15.17
C VAL A 445 8.43 22.51 -14.50
N PHE A 446 8.46 23.76 -14.96
CA PHE A 446 9.46 24.72 -14.52
C PHE A 446 8.88 26.12 -14.41
N GLN A 447 9.29 26.83 -13.35
CA GLN A 447 9.01 28.24 -13.15
C GLN A 447 10.35 28.95 -12.92
N PRO A 448 10.66 30.07 -13.62
CA PRO A 448 11.95 30.74 -13.49
C PRO A 448 12.22 31.33 -12.09
N PHE A 449 11.16 31.71 -11.37
CA PHE A 449 11.22 32.21 -10.01
C PHE A 449 10.28 31.39 -9.13
N PHE A 450 10.81 30.76 -8.07
CA PHE A 450 10.02 29.91 -7.18
C PHE A 450 10.64 29.74 -5.79
N LEU A 451 9.81 29.29 -4.86
CA LEU A 451 10.09 29.00 -3.46
C LEU A 451 10.15 27.48 -3.21
N GLU A 452 11.02 27.04 -2.31
CA GLU A 452 11.11 25.64 -1.88
C GLU A 452 11.09 25.54 -0.35
N LEU A 453 10.17 24.73 0.19
CA LEU A 453 10.07 24.44 1.62
C LEU A 453 10.70 23.10 1.99
N THR A 454 11.60 23.14 2.98
CA THR A 454 12.22 21.97 3.61
C THR A 454 11.52 21.66 4.92
N LEU A 455 10.81 20.53 4.98
CA LEU A 455 10.03 20.06 6.12
C LEU A 455 10.40 18.60 6.44
N PRO A 456 10.33 18.17 7.71
CA PRO A 456 10.47 16.79 8.10
C PRO A 456 9.16 16.04 7.85
N TYR A 457 9.18 14.72 8.01
CA TYR A 457 7.97 13.90 7.90
C TYR A 457 6.96 14.14 9.04
N SER A 458 7.42 14.31 10.29
CA SER A 458 6.55 14.57 11.45
C SER A 458 7.28 15.27 12.60
N ILE A 459 6.54 15.93 13.49
CA ILE A 459 7.02 16.64 14.69
C ILE A 459 6.13 16.39 15.92
N ILE A 460 6.65 16.58 17.13
CA ILE A 460 5.90 16.48 18.40
C ILE A 460 5.39 17.87 18.82
N ARG A 461 4.17 17.97 19.36
CA ARG A 461 3.57 19.21 19.86
C ARG A 461 4.45 19.82 20.96
N GLY A 462 4.84 21.07 20.77
CA GLY A 462 5.72 21.80 21.70
C GLY A 462 7.22 21.64 21.43
N GLU A 463 7.65 20.78 20.50
CA GLU A 463 9.04 20.75 20.05
C GLU A 463 9.34 21.84 19.02
N HIS A 464 10.62 22.23 18.95
CA HIS A 464 11.10 23.27 18.03
C HIS A 464 11.78 22.64 16.81
N PHE A 465 11.47 23.10 15.61
CA PHE A 465 12.09 22.66 14.36
C PHE A 465 12.52 23.86 13.50
N GLU A 466 13.63 23.73 12.76
CA GLU A 466 14.09 24.76 11.82
C GLU A 466 13.43 24.59 10.43
N LEU A 467 12.39 25.37 10.15
CA LEU A 467 11.77 25.48 8.83
C LEU A 467 12.64 26.31 7.89
N LYS A 468 13.05 25.73 6.75
CA LYS A 468 13.84 26.43 5.72
C LYS A 468 13.04 26.68 4.45
N ALA A 469 13.04 27.93 3.99
CA ALA A 469 12.53 28.36 2.70
C ALA A 469 13.69 28.80 1.80
N THR A 470 13.89 28.14 0.66
CA THR A 470 14.89 28.56 -0.33
C THR A 470 14.20 29.12 -1.56
N ILE A 471 14.61 30.31 -1.98
CA ILE A 471 14.06 31.00 -3.15
C ILE A 471 15.12 30.97 -4.24
N PHE A 472 14.70 30.65 -5.45
CA PHE A 472 15.54 30.55 -6.63
C PHE A 472 15.14 31.61 -7.65
N ASN A 473 16.13 32.28 -8.24
CA ASN A 473 15.93 33.14 -9.40
C ASN A 473 16.76 32.62 -10.58
N TYR A 474 16.09 32.05 -11.58
CA TYR A 474 16.68 31.64 -12.85
C TYR A 474 16.39 32.61 -14.00
N LEU A 475 15.85 33.81 -13.71
CA LEU A 475 15.77 34.89 -14.68
C LEU A 475 17.18 35.45 -14.94
N THR A 476 17.38 36.09 -16.09
CA THR A 476 18.65 36.75 -16.41
C THR A 476 18.86 38.05 -15.65
N SER A 477 17.78 38.64 -15.13
CA SER A 477 17.75 39.95 -14.46
C SER A 477 17.62 39.82 -12.94
N CYS A 478 18.08 40.84 -12.22
CA CYS A 478 17.87 40.94 -10.78
C CYS A 478 16.41 41.25 -10.43
N ILE A 479 15.92 40.60 -9.38
CA ILE A 479 14.58 40.80 -8.81
C ILE A 479 14.69 41.17 -7.34
N MET A 480 13.75 41.97 -6.83
CA MET A 480 13.62 42.23 -5.41
C MET A 480 12.53 41.31 -4.86
N VAL A 481 12.89 40.42 -3.94
CA VAL A 481 11.98 39.39 -3.42
C VAL A 481 11.61 39.70 -1.99
N THR A 482 10.32 39.62 -1.68
CA THR A 482 9.79 39.62 -0.32
C THR A 482 9.24 38.26 0.04
N VAL A 483 9.67 37.69 1.18
CA VAL A 483 9.26 36.36 1.65
C VAL A 483 8.48 36.48 2.94
N THR A 484 7.24 35.99 2.95
CA THR A 484 6.33 36.09 4.09
C THR A 484 5.75 34.73 4.45
N PRO A 485 5.93 34.23 5.69
CA PRO A 485 5.20 33.07 6.16
C PRO A 485 3.74 33.46 6.44
N ALA A 486 2.79 32.56 6.13
CA ALA A 486 1.39 32.80 6.46
C ALA A 486 1.18 32.70 7.99
N PRO A 487 0.42 33.63 8.60
CA PRO A 487 0.05 33.50 10.00
C PRO A 487 -0.88 32.29 10.16
N SER A 488 -0.68 31.53 11.24
CA SER A 488 -1.54 30.41 11.59
C SER A 488 -1.78 30.39 13.10
N LEU A 489 -2.96 29.93 13.49
CA LEU A 489 -3.28 29.63 14.90
C LEU A 489 -2.75 28.25 15.31
N ASP A 490 -2.37 27.41 14.33
CA ASP A 490 -1.96 26.04 14.56
C ASP A 490 -0.47 25.91 14.96
N TYR A 491 0.34 26.93 14.66
CA TYR A 491 1.78 26.95 14.94
C TYR A 491 2.33 28.38 15.00
N THR A 492 3.44 28.57 15.72
CA THR A 492 4.17 29.83 15.78
C THR A 492 5.48 29.71 15.00
N LEU A 493 5.81 30.71 14.18
CA LEU A 493 7.08 30.83 13.48
C LEU A 493 7.87 32.02 14.04
N THR A 494 9.06 31.78 14.56
CA THR A 494 9.99 32.84 14.99
C THR A 494 11.22 32.86 14.08
N PRO A 495 11.62 34.02 13.54
CA PRO A 495 12.80 34.10 12.67
C PRO A 495 14.09 33.69 13.40
N LEU A 496 14.94 32.90 12.73
CA LEU A 496 16.25 32.48 13.25
C LEU A 496 17.39 33.45 12.88
N SER A 497 17.23 34.20 11.79
CA SER A 497 18.25 35.11 11.27
C SER A 497 17.78 36.55 11.26
N GLY A 498 18.71 37.50 11.42
CA GLY A 498 18.49 38.94 11.20
C GLY A 498 18.39 39.32 9.72
N ASP A 499 18.03 38.37 8.86
CA ASP A 499 17.91 38.58 7.42
C ASP A 499 16.70 39.47 7.11
N GLN A 500 16.88 40.42 6.20
CA GLN A 500 15.75 41.17 5.66
C GLN A 500 14.85 40.23 4.86
N TYR A 501 13.56 40.21 5.21
CA TYR A 501 12.50 39.50 4.47
C TYR A 501 12.38 39.99 3.02
N THR A 502 12.88 41.19 2.74
CA THR A 502 13.03 41.76 1.41
C THR A 502 14.50 41.80 1.03
N SER A 503 14.88 41.24 -0.12
CA SER A 503 16.26 41.30 -0.59
C SER A 503 16.38 41.17 -2.11
N CYS A 504 17.48 41.71 -2.64
CA CYS A 504 17.91 41.47 -4.01
C CYS A 504 18.27 39.99 -4.22
N LEU A 505 17.81 39.45 -5.34
CA LEU A 505 18.16 38.12 -5.81
C LEU A 505 18.46 38.20 -7.31
N CYS A 506 19.73 38.08 -7.69
CA CYS A 506 20.15 38.20 -9.08
C CYS A 506 20.08 36.86 -9.83
N GLY A 507 20.33 36.90 -11.14
CA GLY A 507 20.17 35.73 -12.00
C GLY A 507 21.08 34.57 -11.60
N ASN A 508 20.50 33.37 -11.54
CA ASN A 508 21.11 32.12 -11.05
C ASN A 508 21.53 32.14 -9.57
N GLU A 509 21.01 33.08 -8.77
CA GLU A 509 21.21 33.11 -7.33
C GLU A 509 20.07 32.41 -6.59
N ARG A 510 20.37 32.02 -5.34
CA ARG A 510 19.38 31.50 -4.40
C ARG A 510 19.59 32.11 -3.02
N LYS A 511 18.50 32.28 -2.27
CA LYS A 511 18.55 32.73 -0.89
C LYS A 511 17.69 31.84 0.00
N THR A 512 18.19 31.51 1.19
CA THR A 512 17.47 30.69 2.15
C THR A 512 17.12 31.51 3.39
N LEU A 513 15.87 31.45 3.83
CA LEU A 513 15.40 31.99 5.10
C LEU A 513 15.00 30.84 6.03
N SER A 514 15.26 31.01 7.33
CA SER A 514 14.97 30.02 8.36
C SER A 514 14.07 30.58 9.46
N TRP A 515 13.10 29.78 9.92
CA TRP A 515 12.28 30.04 11.11
C TRP A 515 12.32 28.87 12.08
N THR A 516 12.27 29.16 13.38
CA THR A 516 11.92 28.17 14.39
C THR A 516 10.41 28.01 14.42
N MET A 517 9.94 26.81 14.10
CA MET A 517 8.54 26.43 14.11
C MET A 517 8.20 25.69 15.41
N VAL A 518 7.10 26.09 16.05
CA VAL A 518 6.53 25.41 17.23
C VAL A 518 5.04 25.12 16.97
N PRO A 519 4.64 23.84 16.86
CA PRO A 519 3.25 23.49 16.61
C PRO A 519 2.41 23.46 17.89
N SER A 520 1.21 24.02 17.81
CA SER A 520 0.24 24.17 18.92
C SER A 520 -0.93 23.18 18.81
N VAL A 521 -1.33 22.80 17.59
CA VAL A 521 -2.47 21.90 17.30
C VAL A 521 -1.98 20.51 16.88
N LEU A 522 -2.75 19.46 17.22
CA LEU A 522 -2.46 18.06 16.90
C LEU A 522 -3.06 17.66 15.55
N GLY A 523 -2.40 16.73 14.85
CA GLY A 523 -2.87 16.21 13.56
C GLY A 523 -2.13 16.84 12.39
N VAL A 524 -2.77 16.89 11.22
CA VAL A 524 -2.17 17.41 9.99
C VAL A 524 -2.30 18.93 9.97
N VAL A 525 -1.17 19.63 9.86
CA VAL A 525 -1.07 21.09 9.86
C VAL A 525 -0.51 21.57 8.53
N ASN A 526 -1.11 22.60 7.93
CA ASN A 526 -0.67 23.15 6.65
C ASN A 526 0.26 24.35 6.85
N VAL A 527 1.53 24.17 6.45
CA VAL A 527 2.55 25.23 6.50
C VAL A 527 2.58 25.94 5.17
N SER A 528 2.35 27.25 5.17
CA SER A 528 2.28 28.07 3.95
C SER A 528 3.27 29.23 4.00
N VAL A 529 4.02 29.42 2.93
CA VAL A 529 4.99 30.51 2.78
C VAL A 529 4.84 31.10 1.38
N THR A 530 4.93 32.43 1.31
CA THR A 530 4.77 33.22 0.09
C THR A 530 6.08 33.90 -0.27
N ALA A 531 6.47 33.85 -1.53
CA ALA A 531 7.55 34.65 -2.11
C ALA A 531 7.00 35.53 -3.23
N GLU A 532 7.18 36.84 -3.12
CA GLU A 532 6.73 37.83 -4.12
C GLU A 532 7.93 38.59 -4.69
N ALA A 533 8.00 38.69 -6.02
CA ALA A 533 8.83 39.68 -6.70
C ALA A 533 8.12 41.05 -6.69
N VAL A 534 8.70 42.01 -5.96
CA VAL A 534 8.15 43.35 -5.77
C VAL A 534 8.81 44.37 -6.70
N ALA A 535 8.01 45.29 -7.22
CA ALA A 535 8.55 46.44 -7.96
C ALA A 535 9.32 47.35 -7.00
N SER A 536 10.55 47.73 -7.35
CA SER A 536 11.39 48.59 -6.52
C SER A 536 12.18 49.58 -7.37
N HIS A 537 12.32 50.80 -6.86
CA HIS A 537 13.19 51.83 -7.44
C HIS A 537 14.64 51.71 -6.98
N ALA A 538 14.93 50.84 -6.01
CA ALA A 538 16.29 50.54 -5.58
C ALA A 538 16.99 49.64 -6.62
N SER A 539 18.21 50.00 -6.99
CA SER A 539 19.02 49.16 -7.88
C SER A 539 19.62 47.97 -7.11
N CYS A 540 19.48 46.77 -7.66
CA CYS A 540 20.22 45.60 -7.22
C CYS A 540 21.46 45.46 -8.10
N ASP A 541 22.66 45.47 -7.52
CA ASP A 541 23.92 45.33 -8.27
C ASP A 541 24.10 46.33 -9.45
N ASN A 542 23.62 47.57 -9.26
CA ASN A 542 23.57 48.64 -10.27
C ASN A 542 22.63 48.37 -11.48
N GLU A 543 21.79 47.33 -11.44
CA GLU A 543 20.72 47.07 -12.40
C GLU A 543 19.34 47.47 -11.87
N ILE A 544 18.43 47.85 -12.77
CA ILE A 544 17.03 48.12 -12.44
C ILE A 544 16.32 46.78 -12.17
N VAL A 545 15.63 46.70 -11.04
CA VAL A 545 14.86 45.52 -10.65
C VAL A 545 13.76 45.23 -11.68
N SER A 546 13.77 44.01 -12.21
CA SER A 546 12.70 43.51 -13.08
C SER A 546 11.61 42.81 -12.26
N VAL A 547 10.37 42.85 -12.75
CA VAL A 547 9.26 42.05 -12.20
C VAL A 547 8.78 41.11 -13.29
N PRO A 548 8.76 39.79 -13.07
CA PRO A 548 8.29 38.84 -14.08
C PRO A 548 6.78 38.94 -14.26
N ASP A 549 6.31 38.96 -15.51
CA ASP A 549 4.88 39.02 -15.86
C ASP A 549 4.11 37.75 -15.46
N ARG A 550 4.80 36.60 -15.40
CA ARG A 550 4.26 35.29 -14.99
C ARG A 550 5.01 34.75 -13.78
N GLY A 551 4.27 34.24 -12.79
CA GLY A 551 4.85 33.65 -11.58
C GLY A 551 5.41 34.67 -10.60
N ARG A 552 4.91 35.92 -10.62
CA ARG A 552 5.35 37.01 -9.74
C ARG A 552 5.24 36.68 -8.25
N ILE A 553 4.21 35.93 -7.88
CA ILE A 553 3.94 35.48 -6.52
C ILE A 553 3.85 33.96 -6.54
N ASP A 554 4.66 33.31 -5.71
CA ASP A 554 4.66 31.86 -5.52
C ASP A 554 4.34 31.54 -4.06
N VAL A 555 3.26 30.79 -3.86
CA VAL A 555 2.78 30.35 -2.54
C VAL A 555 2.93 28.84 -2.45
N VAL A 556 3.73 28.36 -1.50
CA VAL A 556 3.94 26.92 -1.28
C VAL A 556 3.26 26.52 0.02
N THR A 557 2.32 25.58 -0.07
CA THR A 557 1.66 24.99 1.09
C THR A 557 1.98 23.50 1.18
N LYS A 558 2.56 23.07 2.30
CA LYS A 558 2.87 21.66 2.57
C LYS A 558 2.31 21.21 3.92
N SER A 559 1.84 19.98 3.99
CA SER A 559 1.29 19.40 5.22
C SER A 559 2.39 18.80 6.10
N LEU A 560 2.32 19.05 7.40
CA LEU A 560 3.20 18.51 8.44
C LEU A 560 2.36 17.79 9.51
N ILE A 561 2.79 16.61 9.96
CA ILE A 561 2.06 15.83 10.97
C ILE A 561 2.57 16.18 12.38
N VAL A 562 1.68 16.64 13.26
CA VAL A 562 1.94 16.97 14.67
C VAL A 562 1.36 15.91 15.61
N LYS A 563 2.20 15.35 16.47
CA LYS A 563 1.85 14.30 17.44
C LYS A 563 1.78 14.84 18.88
N VAL A 564 1.00 14.21 19.76
CA VAL A 564 0.86 14.65 21.17
C VAL A 564 1.87 13.96 22.08
N VAL A 565 2.32 14.68 23.11
CA VAL A 565 2.94 14.09 24.31
C VAL A 565 1.81 13.63 25.22
N LEU A 566 1.64 12.32 25.38
CA LEU A 566 0.53 11.73 26.14
C LEU A 566 0.67 11.96 27.66
N THR A 567 -0.18 12.82 28.25
CA THR A 567 -0.57 12.80 29.68
C THR A 567 -2.05 13.22 29.83
N THR A 568 -2.81 12.44 30.60
CA THR A 568 -4.28 12.44 30.86
C THR A 568 -4.77 13.69 31.62
N SER A 569 -5.93 14.34 31.39
CA SER A 569 -7.30 13.87 31.71
C SER A 569 -8.34 14.94 31.26
N SER A 570 -9.35 14.60 30.45
CA SER A 570 -10.60 15.38 30.35
C SER A 570 -11.66 14.65 31.17
N LEU A 571 -12.24 15.30 32.17
CA LEU A 571 -13.17 14.66 33.09
C LEU A 571 -14.59 14.74 32.52
N SER A 572 -14.90 13.89 31.54
CA SER A 572 -16.28 13.72 31.05
C SER A 572 -17.04 12.82 32.02
N LEU A 573 -17.99 13.36 32.77
CA LEU A 573 -18.92 12.53 33.54
C LEU A 573 -19.98 12.00 32.57
N CYS A 574 -19.93 10.69 32.34
CA CYS A 574 -20.91 9.97 31.51
C CYS A 574 -21.64 8.98 32.40
N LYS A 575 -22.93 9.21 32.66
CA LYS A 575 -23.81 8.20 33.28
C LYS A 575 -24.63 7.53 32.18
N VAL A 576 -24.61 6.20 32.16
CA VAL A 576 -25.23 5.38 31.11
C VAL A 576 -26.22 4.43 31.78
N ASN A 577 -27.49 4.51 31.41
CA ASN A 577 -28.54 3.61 31.86
C ASN A 577 -29.12 2.86 30.66
N ILE A 578 -29.20 1.53 30.76
CA ILE A 578 -29.84 0.69 29.74
C ILE A 578 -31.11 0.08 30.32
N CYS A 579 -32.22 0.34 29.61
CA CYS A 579 -33.51 -0.27 29.89
C CYS A 579 -33.83 -1.26 28.77
N CYS A 580 -33.81 -2.56 29.10
CA CYS A 580 -34.28 -3.62 28.21
C CYS A 580 -35.58 -4.18 28.78
N LEU A 581 -36.68 -3.96 28.07
CA LEU A 581 -38.00 -4.42 28.47
C LEU A 581 -38.30 -5.75 27.80
N TYR A 582 -38.21 -6.84 28.56
CA TYR A 582 -38.65 -8.16 28.09
C TYR A 582 -40.15 -8.39 28.34
N THR A 583 -40.74 -7.67 29.29
CA THR A 583 -42.13 -7.84 29.77
C THR A 583 -43.09 -6.72 29.33
N GLY A 584 -42.60 -5.67 28.66
CA GLY A 584 -43.42 -4.53 28.20
C GLY A 584 -43.87 -3.54 29.28
N GLU A 585 -43.42 -3.68 30.52
CA GLU A 585 -43.66 -2.73 31.61
C GLU A 585 -42.87 -1.43 31.43
N ALA A 586 -43.27 -0.32 32.04
CA ALA A 586 -42.47 0.91 31.98
C ALA A 586 -41.32 0.85 33.00
N LEU A 587 -40.10 1.20 32.59
CA LEU A 587 -38.93 1.29 33.47
C LEU A 587 -38.60 2.77 33.71
N THR A 588 -38.46 3.17 34.98
CA THR A 588 -38.13 4.55 35.37
C THR A 588 -36.86 4.58 36.22
N GLU A 589 -35.93 5.49 35.91
CA GLU A 589 -34.65 5.68 36.60
C GLU A 589 -34.41 7.17 36.93
N GLU A 590 -33.74 7.47 38.04
CA GLU A 590 -33.39 8.83 38.44
C GLU A 590 -31.88 9.09 38.43
N ILE A 591 -31.46 10.24 37.90
CA ILE A 591 -30.05 10.66 37.83
C ILE A 591 -29.88 12.05 38.43
N ASP A 592 -28.92 12.20 39.35
CA ASP A 592 -28.47 13.49 39.86
C ASP A 592 -27.10 13.88 39.29
N ILE A 593 -26.96 15.15 38.87
CA ILE A 593 -25.75 15.71 38.20
C ILE A 593 -25.25 16.92 39.00
N GLN A 594 -23.96 16.87 39.37
CA GLN A 594 -23.25 17.90 40.14
C GLN A 594 -21.94 18.31 39.45
N LEU A 595 -21.53 19.57 39.61
CA LEU A 595 -20.29 20.12 39.01
C LEU A 595 -19.10 19.97 39.99
N PRO A 596 -17.90 19.55 39.51
CA PRO A 596 -16.67 19.57 40.32
C PRO A 596 -16.23 21.00 40.71
N GLU A 597 -15.49 21.14 41.81
CA GLU A 597 -15.04 22.45 42.32
C GLU A 597 -14.06 23.20 41.37
N ASN A 598 -13.40 22.49 40.46
CA ASN A 598 -12.36 23.05 39.56
C ASN A 598 -12.89 23.45 38.17
N VAL A 599 -14.21 23.57 38.00
CA VAL A 599 -14.83 23.90 36.72
C VAL A 599 -14.64 25.38 36.39
N ILE A 600 -14.25 25.66 35.14
CA ILE A 600 -14.13 27.03 34.63
C ILE A 600 -15.54 27.55 34.34
N ASP A 601 -15.88 28.74 34.83
CA ASP A 601 -17.20 29.33 34.61
C ASP A 601 -17.56 29.39 33.11
N GLY A 602 -18.74 28.87 32.76
CA GLY A 602 -19.23 28.79 31.39
C GLY A 602 -18.68 27.63 30.55
N SER A 603 -17.81 26.77 31.09
CA SER A 603 -17.32 25.59 30.37
C SER A 603 -18.31 24.42 30.38
N ALA A 604 -19.20 24.37 31.37
CA ALA A 604 -20.12 23.25 31.59
C ALA A 604 -21.18 23.13 30.49
N ARG A 605 -21.26 21.96 29.86
CA ARG A 605 -22.34 21.61 28.92
C ARG A 605 -22.92 20.25 29.26
N ALA A 606 -24.24 20.12 29.20
CA ALA A 606 -24.92 18.85 29.42
C ALA A 606 -25.71 18.42 28.18
N SER A 607 -25.65 17.14 27.82
CA SER A 607 -26.46 16.56 26.76
C SER A 607 -27.01 15.20 27.16
N VAL A 608 -28.17 14.87 26.60
CA VAL A 608 -28.79 13.54 26.68
C VAL A 608 -28.68 12.90 25.32
N SER A 609 -28.26 11.63 25.29
CA SER A 609 -28.32 10.83 24.08
C SER A 609 -29.04 9.50 24.30
N VAL A 610 -29.78 9.07 23.30
CA VAL A 610 -30.56 7.84 23.28
C VAL A 610 -30.16 7.01 22.08
N LEU A 611 -29.99 5.71 22.29
CA LEU A 611 -29.60 4.78 21.25
C LEU A 611 -30.27 3.41 21.46
N GLY A 612 -30.81 2.80 20.41
CA GLY A 612 -31.59 1.56 20.50
C GLY A 612 -30.81 0.24 20.60
N ASP A 613 -29.51 0.30 20.83
CA ASP A 613 -28.61 -0.84 20.66
C ASP A 613 -27.57 -0.88 21.78
N ILE A 614 -27.34 -2.06 22.37
CA ILE A 614 -26.42 -2.22 23.51
C ILE A 614 -24.95 -1.98 23.14
N LEU A 615 -24.60 -2.08 21.85
CA LEU A 615 -23.29 -1.71 21.32
C LEU A 615 -23.34 -0.42 20.51
N GLY A 616 -24.47 0.28 20.42
CA GLY A 616 -24.55 1.28 19.38
C GLY A 616 -23.69 2.54 19.57
N ARG A 617 -23.10 2.80 20.74
CA ARG A 617 -21.99 3.77 20.86
C ARG A 617 -20.71 3.31 20.18
N ALA A 618 -20.38 2.03 20.35
CA ALA A 618 -19.31 1.37 19.63
C ALA A 618 -19.55 1.43 18.10
N LEU A 619 -20.83 1.47 17.68
CA LEU A 619 -21.23 1.55 16.28
C LEU A 619 -21.38 2.99 15.74
N GLN A 620 -21.74 3.98 16.55
CA GLN A 620 -21.72 5.39 16.16
C GLN A 620 -20.28 5.85 15.93
N ASN A 621 -19.37 5.44 16.81
CA ASN A 621 -17.94 5.61 16.64
C ASN A 621 -17.35 4.51 15.76
N LEU A 622 -18.06 3.94 14.78
CA LEU A 622 -17.48 2.87 13.95
C LEU A 622 -16.15 3.29 13.34
N GLY A 623 -16.00 4.55 12.94
CA GLY A 623 -14.72 5.10 12.46
C GLY A 623 -13.63 5.24 13.55
N GLY A 624 -14.04 5.40 14.81
CA GLY A 624 -13.18 5.49 15.99
C GLY A 624 -12.94 4.16 16.73
N LEU A 625 -13.77 3.14 16.52
CA LEU A 625 -13.67 1.82 17.13
C LEU A 625 -13.21 0.75 16.13
N LEU A 626 -13.70 0.76 14.87
CA LEU A 626 -12.98 0.10 13.78
C LEU A 626 -11.73 0.93 13.50
N ARG A 627 -10.63 0.53 14.12
CA ARG A 627 -9.34 1.17 13.92
C ARG A 627 -8.49 0.34 13.01
N MET A 628 -7.77 1.01 12.11
CA MET A 628 -6.70 0.36 11.37
C MET A 628 -5.65 -0.11 12.38
N PRO A 629 -5.33 -1.43 12.45
CA PRO A 629 -4.34 -1.92 13.39
C PRO A 629 -2.95 -1.34 13.11
N TYR A 630 -2.30 -0.83 14.17
CA TYR A 630 -0.97 -0.22 14.11
C TYR A 630 -0.10 -0.57 15.33
N GLY A 631 1.17 -0.17 15.30
CA GLY A 631 2.15 -0.44 16.35
C GLY A 631 2.73 -1.84 16.32
N CYS A 632 3.47 -2.16 17.39
CA CYS A 632 4.12 -3.45 17.64
C CYS A 632 3.11 -4.60 17.81
N GLY A 633 3.58 -5.85 17.91
CA GLY A 633 2.71 -7.04 17.92
C GLY A 633 1.65 -7.06 19.02
N GLU A 634 1.91 -6.37 20.14
CA GLU A 634 0.94 -6.13 21.20
C GLU A 634 -0.14 -5.12 20.76
N GLN A 635 0.28 -3.90 20.39
CA GLN A 635 -0.62 -2.81 20.00
C GLN A 635 -1.47 -3.16 18.77
N ASN A 636 -0.88 -3.88 17.81
CA ASN A 636 -1.59 -4.36 16.64
C ASN A 636 -2.75 -5.29 17.02
N MET A 637 -2.50 -6.26 17.91
CA MET A 637 -3.55 -7.16 18.40
C MET A 637 -4.61 -6.44 19.22
N ALA A 638 -4.22 -5.40 19.97
CA ALA A 638 -5.15 -4.58 20.73
C ALA A 638 -6.20 -3.87 19.87
N LEU A 639 -5.87 -3.61 18.60
CA LEU A 639 -6.76 -2.97 17.63
C LEU A 639 -7.44 -4.01 16.70
N LEU A 640 -6.74 -5.10 16.39
CA LEU A 640 -7.25 -6.16 15.52
C LEU A 640 -8.39 -6.95 16.18
N ALA A 641 -8.23 -7.34 17.45
CA ALA A 641 -9.20 -8.20 18.12
C ALA A 641 -10.60 -7.55 18.26
N PRO A 642 -10.73 -6.29 18.72
CA PRO A 642 -12.03 -5.62 18.78
C PRO A 642 -12.77 -5.57 17.43
N ASN A 643 -12.05 -5.30 16.32
CA ASN A 643 -12.62 -5.25 14.97
C ASN A 643 -13.34 -6.57 14.60
N ILE A 644 -12.82 -7.71 15.03
CA ILE A 644 -13.39 -9.04 14.74
C ILE A 644 -14.74 -9.20 15.46
N TYR A 645 -14.79 -8.88 16.75
CA TYR A 645 -16.01 -9.05 17.55
C TYR A 645 -17.10 -8.04 17.17
N ILE A 646 -16.73 -6.82 16.75
CA ILE A 646 -17.67 -5.84 16.19
C ILE A 646 -18.30 -6.37 14.90
N LEU A 647 -17.50 -6.95 14.00
CA LEU A 647 -18.05 -7.57 12.79
C LEU A 647 -18.95 -8.77 13.10
N GLN A 648 -18.59 -9.58 14.09
CA GLN A 648 -19.42 -10.70 14.54
C GLN A 648 -20.76 -10.22 15.09
N TYR A 649 -20.74 -9.16 15.90
CA TYR A 649 -21.94 -8.49 16.37
C TYR A 649 -22.84 -8.02 15.23
N LEU A 650 -22.29 -7.20 14.32
CA LEU A 650 -23.04 -6.60 13.23
C LEU A 650 -23.62 -7.65 12.28
N LYS A 651 -22.86 -8.72 12.02
CA LYS A 651 -23.32 -9.84 11.20
C LYS A 651 -24.51 -10.55 11.84
N ASN A 652 -24.41 -10.87 13.13
CA ASN A 652 -25.41 -11.68 13.81
C ASN A 652 -26.69 -10.91 14.16
N THR A 653 -26.59 -9.59 14.33
CA THR A 653 -27.76 -8.70 14.54
C THR A 653 -28.38 -8.21 13.23
N GLN A 654 -27.90 -8.67 12.07
CA GLN A 654 -28.37 -8.25 10.73
C GLN A 654 -28.17 -6.76 10.43
N GLN A 655 -27.15 -6.15 11.04
CA GLN A 655 -26.83 -4.71 10.95
C GLN A 655 -25.59 -4.42 10.08
N LEU A 656 -24.96 -5.44 9.49
CA LEU A 656 -23.73 -5.31 8.71
C LEU A 656 -24.00 -4.82 7.27
N THR A 657 -23.66 -3.56 6.98
CA THR A 657 -23.73 -3.00 5.62
C THR A 657 -22.52 -3.40 4.75
N PRO A 658 -22.64 -3.41 3.40
CA PRO A 658 -21.52 -3.72 2.51
C PRO A 658 -20.30 -2.78 2.69
N ALA A 659 -20.54 -1.48 2.86
CA ALA A 659 -19.48 -0.49 3.03
C ALA A 659 -18.69 -0.69 4.34
N ILE A 660 -19.38 -1.00 5.44
CA ILE A 660 -18.74 -1.33 6.73
C ILE A 660 -17.93 -2.61 6.60
N ARG A 661 -18.50 -3.63 5.95
CA ARG A 661 -17.85 -4.91 5.73
C ARG A 661 -16.54 -4.74 4.96
N GLU A 662 -16.56 -4.02 3.84
CA GLU A 662 -15.37 -3.78 3.03
C GLU A 662 -14.26 -3.07 3.83
N LYS A 663 -14.61 -1.98 4.52
CA LYS A 663 -13.67 -1.23 5.36
C LYS A 663 -13.05 -2.10 6.47
N ALA A 664 -13.88 -2.85 7.18
CA ALA A 664 -13.44 -3.71 8.27
C ALA A 664 -12.60 -4.90 7.77
N THR A 665 -12.99 -5.52 6.65
CA THR A 665 -12.22 -6.58 5.99
C THR A 665 -10.83 -6.08 5.59
N ASN A 666 -10.70 -4.84 5.09
CA ASN A 666 -9.41 -4.22 4.81
C ASN A 666 -8.56 -4.03 6.07
N PHE A 667 -9.15 -3.57 7.19
CA PHE A 667 -8.46 -3.43 8.47
C PHE A 667 -8.02 -4.77 9.06
N LEU A 668 -8.89 -5.79 9.02
CA LEU A 668 -8.56 -7.14 9.46
C LEU A 668 -7.42 -7.73 8.62
N THR A 669 -7.47 -7.57 7.30
CA THR A 669 -6.44 -8.08 6.37
C THR A 669 -5.09 -7.40 6.65
N SER A 670 -5.09 -6.08 6.81
CA SER A 670 -3.89 -5.31 7.15
C SER A 670 -3.31 -5.72 8.51
N GLY A 671 -4.14 -5.82 9.55
CA GLY A 671 -3.69 -6.20 10.88
C GLY A 671 -3.23 -7.66 11.00
N TYR A 672 -3.84 -8.58 10.24
CA TYR A 672 -3.35 -9.96 10.11
C TYR A 672 -1.93 -9.99 9.57
N GLN A 673 -1.67 -9.34 8.43
CA GLN A 673 -0.34 -9.30 7.83
C GLN A 673 0.67 -8.59 8.73
N ARG A 674 0.26 -7.50 9.37
CA ARG A 674 1.08 -6.78 10.35
C ARG A 674 1.53 -7.73 11.45
N GLN A 675 0.61 -8.52 11.98
CA GLN A 675 0.90 -9.45 13.06
C GLN A 675 1.90 -10.54 12.63
N LEU A 676 1.86 -10.97 11.36
CA LEU A 676 2.82 -11.94 10.83
C LEU A 676 4.27 -11.42 10.85
N ASN A 677 4.51 -10.10 10.85
CA ASN A 677 5.86 -9.55 11.02
C ASN A 677 6.46 -9.85 12.40
N TYR A 678 5.62 -10.15 13.39
CA TYR A 678 6.04 -10.48 14.76
C TYR A 678 6.01 -11.99 15.05
N LYS A 679 5.76 -12.80 14.01
CA LYS A 679 5.79 -14.26 14.08
C LYS A 679 7.24 -14.76 13.93
N HIS A 680 7.63 -15.70 14.78
CA HIS A 680 8.89 -16.42 14.70
C HIS A 680 8.81 -17.60 13.71
N ASN A 681 9.98 -18.10 13.30
CA ASN A 681 10.10 -19.25 12.42
C ASN A 681 9.53 -20.53 13.03
N ASP A 682 9.56 -20.66 14.36
CA ASP A 682 9.09 -21.82 15.11
C ASP A 682 7.57 -21.82 15.38
N GLY A 683 6.85 -20.73 15.08
CA GLY A 683 5.41 -20.62 15.36
C GLY A 683 5.04 -19.56 16.38
N ALA A 684 5.96 -19.09 17.21
CA ALA A 684 5.64 -18.17 18.31
C ALA A 684 5.34 -16.75 17.83
N TYR A 685 4.62 -15.97 18.64
CA TYR A 685 4.54 -14.52 18.51
C TYR A 685 5.21 -13.83 19.70
N SER A 686 5.81 -12.68 19.44
CA SER A 686 6.46 -11.82 20.45
C SER A 686 6.11 -10.36 20.19
N THR A 687 6.41 -9.45 21.13
CA THR A 687 6.10 -8.02 20.99
C THR A 687 6.79 -7.39 19.76
N PHE A 688 8.03 -7.77 19.49
CA PHE A 688 8.87 -7.15 18.46
C PHE A 688 9.28 -8.09 17.32
N GLY A 689 8.81 -9.35 17.33
CA GLY A 689 9.21 -10.36 16.34
C GLY A 689 10.62 -10.94 16.57
N SER A 690 11.30 -10.54 17.63
CA SER A 690 12.61 -11.04 18.07
C SER A 690 12.59 -11.32 19.59
N GLY A 691 13.55 -12.12 20.07
CA GLY A 691 13.61 -12.54 21.47
C GLY A 691 12.80 -13.81 21.76
N PRO A 692 12.50 -14.13 23.03
CA PRO A 692 11.74 -15.33 23.39
C PRO A 692 10.26 -15.20 23.00
N GLY A 693 9.71 -16.26 22.41
CA GLY A 693 8.28 -16.35 22.09
C GLY A 693 7.38 -16.25 23.33
N ASN A 694 6.24 -15.58 23.22
CA ASN A 694 5.34 -15.35 24.34
C ASN A 694 4.12 -16.29 24.30
N THR A 695 3.91 -17.09 25.34
CA THR A 695 2.84 -18.10 25.37
C THR A 695 1.44 -17.48 25.39
N TRP A 696 1.24 -16.42 26.17
CA TRP A 696 -0.05 -15.71 26.23
C TRP A 696 -0.38 -15.01 24.90
N LEU A 697 0.57 -14.24 24.34
CA LEU A 697 0.36 -13.50 23.08
C LEU A 697 0.11 -14.46 21.92
N THR A 698 0.85 -15.57 21.85
CA THR A 698 0.66 -16.59 20.81
C THR A 698 -0.75 -17.18 20.89
N ALA A 699 -1.25 -17.48 22.10
CA ALA A 699 -2.61 -17.97 22.30
C ALA A 699 -3.67 -16.91 21.94
N PHE A 700 -3.45 -15.65 22.31
CA PHE A 700 -4.36 -14.55 21.97
C PHE A 700 -4.44 -14.28 20.47
N VAL A 701 -3.29 -14.30 19.77
CA VAL A 701 -3.22 -14.19 18.31
C VAL A 701 -3.96 -15.36 17.67
N LEU A 702 -3.71 -16.59 18.12
CA LEU A 702 -4.35 -17.77 17.58
C LEU A 702 -5.88 -17.71 17.74
N ARG A 703 -6.36 -17.39 18.95
CA ARG A 703 -7.78 -17.22 19.26
C ARG A 703 -8.44 -16.21 18.33
N SER A 704 -7.82 -15.04 18.19
CA SER A 704 -8.32 -13.96 17.33
C SER A 704 -8.32 -14.36 15.85
N PHE A 705 -7.24 -14.96 15.36
CA PHE A 705 -7.13 -15.38 13.96
C PHE A 705 -8.18 -16.42 13.58
N THR A 706 -8.47 -17.39 14.45
CA THR A 706 -9.54 -18.36 14.18
C THR A 706 -10.91 -17.70 14.08
N LYS A 707 -11.22 -16.68 14.91
CA LYS A 707 -12.46 -15.93 14.76
C LYS A 707 -12.47 -15.07 13.48
N ALA A 708 -11.32 -14.49 13.11
CA ALA A 708 -11.15 -13.68 11.90
C ALA A 708 -11.37 -14.45 10.59
N GLN A 709 -11.17 -15.78 10.58
CA GLN A 709 -11.42 -16.65 9.41
C GLN A 709 -12.85 -16.54 8.88
N THR A 710 -13.80 -16.09 9.69
CA THR A 710 -15.19 -15.86 9.27
C THR A 710 -15.34 -14.67 8.30
N PHE A 711 -14.36 -13.75 8.27
CA PHE A 711 -14.42 -12.49 7.53
C PHE A 711 -13.30 -12.30 6.52
N ILE A 712 -12.11 -12.83 6.80
CA ILE A 712 -10.92 -12.73 5.95
C ILE A 712 -10.25 -14.10 5.78
N TYR A 713 -9.47 -14.26 4.72
CA TYR A 713 -8.63 -15.43 4.55
C TYR A 713 -7.44 -15.38 5.52
N ILE A 714 -7.27 -16.45 6.30
CA ILE A 714 -6.10 -16.67 7.16
C ILE A 714 -5.46 -18.00 6.74
N ASP A 715 -4.16 -17.99 6.49
CA ASP A 715 -3.43 -19.18 6.08
C ASP A 715 -3.48 -20.27 7.18
N PRO A 716 -4.10 -21.44 6.92
CA PRO A 716 -4.21 -22.52 7.89
C PRO A 716 -2.86 -23.06 8.36
N THR A 717 -1.82 -22.98 7.53
CA THR A 717 -0.47 -23.43 7.89
C THR A 717 0.11 -22.60 9.02
N LYS A 718 -0.14 -21.28 9.03
CA LYS A 718 0.33 -20.36 10.08
C LYS A 718 -0.38 -20.59 11.40
N ILE A 719 -1.66 -20.95 11.36
CA ILE A 719 -2.43 -21.37 12.53
C ILE A 719 -1.84 -22.68 13.09
N GLU A 720 -1.54 -23.67 12.24
CA GLU A 720 -1.03 -24.97 12.71
C GLU A 720 0.41 -24.91 13.24
N GLU A 721 1.28 -24.10 12.62
CA GLU A 721 2.64 -23.81 13.15
C GLU A 721 2.54 -23.28 14.60
N SER A 722 1.67 -22.29 14.83
CA SER A 722 1.50 -21.64 16.14
C SER A 722 0.83 -22.57 17.16
N LYS A 723 -0.13 -23.40 16.72
CA LYS A 723 -0.74 -24.46 17.54
C LYS A 723 0.30 -25.47 18.01
N THR A 724 1.13 -25.95 17.08
CA THR A 724 2.17 -26.94 17.37
C THR A 724 3.17 -26.41 18.38
N TRP A 725 3.58 -25.15 18.22
CA TRP A 725 4.44 -24.48 19.18
C TRP A 725 3.83 -24.42 20.59
N LEU A 726 2.56 -24.01 20.72
CA LEU A 726 1.87 -23.97 22.02
C LEU A 726 1.73 -25.36 22.65
N LYS A 727 1.43 -26.41 21.89
CA LYS A 727 1.36 -27.80 22.40
C LYS A 727 2.68 -28.22 23.05
N ASN A 728 3.80 -27.81 22.47
CA ASN A 728 5.15 -28.12 22.99
C ASN A 728 5.51 -27.32 24.25
N LYS A 729 4.65 -26.40 24.69
CA LYS A 729 4.78 -25.62 25.93
C LYS A 729 3.95 -26.18 27.09
N GLN A 730 3.31 -27.34 26.90
CA GLN A 730 2.62 -28.06 27.98
C GLN A 730 3.62 -28.90 28.78
N ARG A 731 3.58 -28.80 30.11
CA ARG A 731 4.37 -29.62 31.04
C ARG A 731 3.74 -30.99 31.26
N GLU A 732 4.47 -31.89 31.93
CA GLU A 732 4.00 -33.24 32.25
C GLU A 732 2.73 -33.25 33.11
N ASN A 733 2.58 -32.28 34.02
CA ASN A 733 1.38 -32.11 34.84
C ASN A 733 0.16 -31.59 34.05
N GLY A 734 0.33 -31.27 32.76
CA GLY A 734 -0.74 -30.79 31.89
C GLY A 734 -0.95 -29.27 31.86
N CYS A 735 -0.29 -28.52 32.76
CA CYS A 735 -0.34 -27.05 32.74
C CYS A 735 0.63 -26.48 31.69
N PHE A 736 0.37 -25.26 31.21
CA PHE A 736 1.24 -24.57 30.26
C PHE A 736 2.28 -23.69 30.97
N GLU A 737 3.51 -23.71 30.49
CA GLU A 737 4.56 -22.84 31.02
C GLU A 737 4.37 -21.37 30.59
N GLN A 738 4.65 -20.44 31.49
CA GLN A 738 4.69 -19.01 31.14
C GLN A 738 6.05 -18.69 30.51
N SER A 739 6.04 -18.17 29.27
CA SER A 739 7.25 -17.82 28.54
C SER A 739 7.09 -16.47 27.84
N GLY A 740 8.21 -15.78 27.65
CA GLY A 740 8.29 -14.44 27.06
C GLY A 740 7.87 -13.31 28.01
N LYS A 741 8.19 -12.08 27.64
CA LYS A 741 7.82 -10.86 28.37
C LYS A 741 6.86 -10.02 27.52
N LEU A 742 5.82 -9.46 28.16
CA LEU A 742 4.93 -8.46 27.57
C LEU A 742 5.26 -7.10 28.15
N PHE A 743 5.17 -6.06 27.32
CA PHE A 743 5.43 -4.68 27.74
C PHE A 743 4.13 -3.98 28.11
N HIS A 744 3.02 -4.28 27.43
CA HIS A 744 1.67 -3.81 27.75
C HIS A 744 0.91 -4.86 28.57
N ASN A 745 1.16 -4.93 29.89
CA ASN A 745 0.47 -5.88 30.77
C ASN A 745 -1.06 -5.72 30.81
N GLY A 746 -1.59 -4.54 30.47
CA GLY A 746 -3.03 -4.30 30.34
C GLY A 746 -3.71 -5.14 29.24
N MET A 747 -2.94 -5.80 28.36
CA MET A 747 -3.48 -6.77 27.41
C MET A 747 -3.71 -8.15 28.02
N LYS A 748 -3.00 -8.53 29.09
CA LYS A 748 -3.17 -9.85 29.71
C LYS A 748 -4.45 -9.97 30.53
N GLY A 749 -5.00 -8.82 30.98
CA GLY A 749 -6.08 -8.81 31.93
C GLY A 749 -5.67 -9.44 33.26
N GLY A 750 -6.57 -10.25 33.83
CA GLY A 750 -6.33 -10.99 35.07
C GLY A 750 -5.36 -12.18 34.97
N VAL A 751 -4.78 -12.47 33.79
CA VAL A 751 -3.86 -13.62 33.61
C VAL A 751 -2.47 -13.34 34.22
N SER A 752 -2.24 -13.84 35.43
CA SER A 752 -1.01 -13.59 36.21
C SER A 752 -0.12 -14.80 36.44
N ASP A 753 -0.66 -16.01 36.41
CA ASP A 753 -0.02 -17.25 36.88
C ASP A 753 -0.22 -18.42 35.90
N GLU A 754 0.37 -19.57 36.21
CA GLU A 754 0.31 -20.75 35.34
C GLU A 754 -1.10 -21.34 35.22
N VAL A 755 -1.94 -21.24 36.24
CA VAL A 755 -3.32 -21.76 36.22
C VAL A 755 -4.18 -20.88 35.32
N THR A 756 -4.14 -19.55 35.52
CA THR A 756 -4.89 -18.60 34.69
C THR A 756 -4.41 -18.61 33.23
N LEU A 757 -3.10 -18.76 32.99
CA LEU A 757 -2.56 -18.93 31.64
C LEU A 757 -3.04 -20.23 30.99
N THR A 758 -3.00 -21.34 31.73
CA THR A 758 -3.49 -22.64 31.26
C THR A 758 -4.98 -22.55 30.91
N ALA A 759 -5.80 -21.96 31.77
CA ALA A 759 -7.23 -21.77 31.53
C ALA A 759 -7.48 -20.93 30.27
N TYR A 760 -6.70 -19.86 30.06
CA TYR A 760 -6.81 -19.03 28.85
C TYR A 760 -6.45 -19.79 27.57
N ILE A 761 -5.34 -20.53 27.56
CA ILE A 761 -4.90 -21.34 26.42
C ILE A 761 -5.92 -22.44 26.12
N THR A 762 -6.44 -23.12 27.15
CA THR A 762 -7.46 -24.15 27.01
C THR A 762 -8.77 -23.58 26.45
N ALA A 763 -9.23 -22.41 26.93
CA ALA A 763 -10.37 -21.72 26.35
C ALA A 763 -10.15 -21.39 24.87
N ALA A 764 -8.97 -20.87 24.51
CA ALA A 764 -8.62 -20.59 23.12
C ALA A 764 -8.68 -21.85 22.24
N PHE A 765 -8.15 -22.99 22.69
CA PHE A 765 -8.24 -24.24 21.94
C PHE A 765 -9.67 -24.77 21.81
N LEU A 766 -10.47 -24.70 22.88
CA LEU A 766 -11.87 -25.12 22.85
C LEU A 766 -12.71 -24.26 21.91
N GLU A 767 -12.49 -22.93 21.87
CA GLU A 767 -13.16 -22.01 20.93
C GLU A 767 -12.85 -22.29 19.45
N MET A 768 -11.79 -23.06 19.17
CA MET A 768 -11.40 -23.52 17.83
C MET A 768 -11.97 -24.90 17.48
N ASN A 769 -12.86 -25.45 18.32
CA ASN A 769 -13.41 -26.81 18.20
C ASN A 769 -12.33 -27.88 18.08
N MET A 770 -11.21 -27.69 18.79
CA MET A 770 -10.12 -28.66 18.83
C MET A 770 -10.48 -29.81 19.77
N SER A 771 -10.19 -31.04 19.35
CA SER A 771 -10.23 -32.23 20.20
C SER A 771 -8.85 -32.88 20.20
N SER A 772 -8.16 -32.88 21.34
CA SER A 772 -6.78 -33.37 21.45
C SER A 772 -6.46 -33.80 22.87
N PRO A 773 -5.56 -34.80 23.06
CA PRO A 773 -5.08 -35.20 24.39
C PRO A 773 -4.50 -34.05 25.21
N VAL A 774 -3.96 -33.02 24.55
CA VAL A 774 -3.46 -31.79 25.18
C VAL A 774 -4.56 -31.09 25.98
N ILE A 775 -5.77 -31.02 25.46
CA ILE A 775 -6.92 -30.41 26.13
C ILE A 775 -7.29 -31.23 27.36
N THR A 776 -7.40 -32.55 27.23
CA THR A 776 -7.71 -33.44 28.36
C THR A 776 -6.71 -33.30 29.50
N LYS A 777 -5.40 -33.26 29.19
CA LYS A 777 -4.34 -33.02 30.19
C LYS A 777 -4.47 -31.64 30.84
N SER A 778 -4.75 -30.61 30.05
CA SER A 778 -4.93 -29.26 30.58
C SER A 778 -6.16 -29.17 31.50
N LEU A 779 -7.27 -29.82 31.15
CA LEU A 779 -8.46 -29.88 31.99
C LEU A 779 -8.20 -30.65 33.29
N SER A 780 -7.36 -31.69 33.28
CA SER A 780 -6.93 -32.36 34.51
C SER A 780 -6.13 -31.43 35.42
N CYS A 781 -5.15 -30.69 34.89
CA CYS A 781 -4.42 -29.66 35.65
C CYS A 781 -5.38 -28.62 36.26
N LEU A 782 -6.33 -28.11 35.47
CA LEU A 782 -7.29 -27.10 35.92
C LEU A 782 -8.30 -27.64 36.94
N LYS A 783 -8.50 -28.96 37.04
CA LYS A 783 -9.38 -29.55 38.06
C LYS A 783 -8.75 -29.55 39.46
N GLU A 784 -7.42 -29.61 39.55
CA GLU A 784 -6.71 -29.59 40.83
C GLU A 784 -6.86 -28.22 41.53
N SER A 785 -6.94 -27.13 40.76
CA SER A 785 -7.10 -25.77 41.28
C SER A 785 -8.52 -25.41 41.71
N ILE A 786 -9.53 -26.26 41.45
CA ILE A 786 -10.93 -26.01 41.86
C ILE A 786 -11.11 -26.07 43.38
N SER A 787 -10.15 -26.69 44.08
CA SER A 787 -10.14 -26.73 45.55
C SER A 787 -9.96 -25.35 46.19
N ASP A 788 -9.35 -24.39 45.49
CA ASP A 788 -9.12 -23.03 45.95
C ASP A 788 -9.92 -22.02 45.10
N LEU A 789 -11.07 -21.61 45.63
CA LEU A 789 -11.97 -20.62 45.01
C LEU A 789 -11.79 -19.21 45.58
N SER A 790 -10.63 -18.91 46.16
CA SER A 790 -10.33 -17.58 46.71
C SER A 790 -10.18 -16.50 45.63
N ASN A 791 -9.79 -16.90 44.41
CA ASN A 791 -9.64 -15.99 43.27
C ASN A 791 -10.88 -15.99 42.38
N THR A 792 -11.65 -14.90 42.44
CA THR A 792 -12.89 -14.72 41.66
C THR A 792 -12.62 -14.70 40.15
N TYR A 793 -11.51 -14.09 39.69
CA TYR A 793 -11.12 -14.11 38.27
C TYR A 793 -10.85 -15.52 37.77
N THR A 794 -10.01 -16.29 38.47
CA THR A 794 -9.71 -17.68 38.12
C THR A 794 -10.98 -18.51 38.09
N THR A 795 -11.88 -18.33 39.06
CA THR A 795 -13.17 -19.03 39.11
C THR A 795 -14.04 -18.73 37.89
N ALA A 796 -14.17 -17.45 37.49
CA ALA A 796 -14.95 -17.05 36.32
C ALA A 796 -14.37 -17.60 35.00
N LEU A 797 -13.04 -17.55 34.85
CA LEU A 797 -12.37 -18.10 33.67
C LEU A 797 -12.50 -19.63 33.60
N LEU A 798 -12.36 -20.34 34.73
CA LEU A 798 -12.58 -21.78 34.81
C LEU A 798 -14.04 -22.14 34.49
N ALA A 799 -15.02 -21.40 34.99
CA ALA A 799 -16.43 -21.61 34.67
C ALA A 799 -16.67 -21.53 33.16
N TYR A 800 -16.02 -20.58 32.49
CA TYR A 800 -16.07 -20.47 31.03
C TYR A 800 -15.40 -21.67 30.34
N VAL A 801 -14.19 -22.06 30.75
CA VAL A 801 -13.47 -23.22 30.19
C VAL A 801 -14.29 -24.51 30.31
N PHE A 802 -14.84 -24.80 31.48
CA PHE A 802 -15.64 -26.02 31.70
C PHE A 802 -16.99 -25.97 30.98
N THR A 803 -17.54 -24.78 30.75
CA THR A 803 -18.70 -24.61 29.85
C THR A 803 -18.36 -25.02 28.42
N LEU A 804 -17.24 -24.52 27.89
CA LEU A 804 -16.78 -24.88 26.54
C LEU A 804 -16.40 -26.37 26.42
N ALA A 805 -15.88 -26.97 27.49
CA ALA A 805 -15.53 -28.39 27.53
C ALA A 805 -16.73 -29.33 27.70
N GLY A 806 -17.92 -28.79 27.99
CA GLY A 806 -19.15 -29.57 28.23
C GLY A 806 -19.24 -30.24 29.61
N ASP A 807 -18.35 -29.91 30.57
CA ASP A 807 -18.38 -30.44 31.93
C ASP A 807 -19.39 -29.63 32.80
N MET A 808 -20.68 -29.93 32.61
CA MET A 808 -21.77 -29.18 33.23
C MET A 808 -21.79 -29.29 34.76
N LYS A 809 -21.26 -30.38 35.34
CA LYS A 809 -21.19 -30.57 36.79
C LYS A 809 -20.20 -29.58 37.41
N THR A 810 -19.00 -29.51 36.83
CA THR A 810 -17.94 -28.61 37.31
C THR A 810 -18.33 -27.15 37.08
N ARG A 811 -18.86 -26.84 35.88
CA ARG A 811 -19.45 -25.52 35.58
C ARG A 811 -20.48 -25.10 36.62
N GLY A 812 -21.44 -25.96 36.95
CA GLY A 812 -22.50 -25.66 37.90
C GLY A 812 -21.96 -25.31 39.29
N HIS A 813 -20.96 -26.06 39.77
CA HIS A 813 -20.30 -25.77 41.05
C HIS A 813 -19.61 -24.41 41.08
N LEU A 814 -18.85 -24.08 40.02
CA LEU A 814 -18.15 -22.80 39.91
C LEU A 814 -19.13 -21.61 39.78
N LEU A 815 -20.18 -21.74 38.97
CA LEU A 815 -21.21 -20.70 38.82
C LEU A 815 -22.01 -20.49 40.11
N GLN A 816 -22.23 -21.55 40.89
CA GLN A 816 -22.88 -21.44 42.20
C GLN A 816 -22.02 -20.62 43.18
N HIS A 817 -20.72 -20.88 43.24
CA HIS A 817 -19.81 -20.06 44.05
C HIS A 817 -19.75 -18.62 43.56
N LEU A 818 -19.67 -18.39 42.24
CA LEU A 818 -19.70 -17.05 41.68
C LEU A 818 -20.97 -16.29 42.08
N ASP A 819 -22.14 -16.95 42.15
CA ASP A 819 -23.37 -16.28 42.58
C ASP A 819 -23.36 -15.85 44.06
N THR A 820 -22.62 -16.54 44.93
CA THR A 820 -22.51 -16.16 46.36
C THR A 820 -21.63 -14.93 46.58
N VAL A 821 -20.62 -14.73 45.72
CA VAL A 821 -19.70 -13.58 45.77
C VAL A 821 -20.09 -12.45 44.81
N ALA A 822 -21.23 -12.57 44.14
CA ALA A 822 -21.73 -11.55 43.22
C ALA A 822 -22.21 -10.31 43.98
N SER A 823 -21.84 -9.12 43.48
CA SER A 823 -22.41 -7.86 43.97
C SER A 823 -23.73 -7.59 43.26
N LYS A 824 -24.83 -7.53 44.02
CA LYS A 824 -26.20 -7.33 43.53
C LYS A 824 -26.75 -6.01 44.09
N GLN A 825 -26.71 -4.93 43.31
CA GLN A 825 -27.22 -3.60 43.70
C GLN A 825 -28.03 -2.99 42.55
N GLY A 826 -29.23 -2.45 42.84
CA GLY A 826 -30.03 -1.72 41.85
C GLY A 826 -30.40 -2.51 40.58
N GLY A 827 -30.53 -3.84 40.67
CA GLY A 827 -30.77 -4.70 39.51
C GLY A 827 -29.54 -4.96 38.62
N PHE A 828 -28.36 -4.50 39.04
CA PHE A 828 -27.07 -4.79 38.41
C PHE A 828 -26.37 -5.93 39.13
N HIS A 829 -25.81 -6.87 38.34
CA HIS A 829 -24.97 -7.94 38.84
C HIS A 829 -23.55 -7.77 38.29
N HIS A 830 -22.54 -7.74 39.15
CA HIS A 830 -21.15 -7.70 38.74
C HIS A 830 -20.23 -8.42 39.73
N TRP A 831 -18.98 -8.65 39.32
CA TRP A 831 -17.94 -9.28 40.13
C TRP A 831 -16.68 -8.42 40.19
N SER A 832 -16.04 -8.43 41.36
CA SER A 832 -14.71 -7.88 41.59
C SER A 832 -13.83 -8.92 42.28
N GLN A 833 -12.51 -8.72 42.23
CA GLN A 833 -11.56 -9.65 42.86
C GLN A 833 -11.46 -9.41 44.38
N THR A 834 -11.59 -8.16 44.84
CA THR A 834 -11.70 -7.79 46.26
C THR A 834 -12.84 -6.80 46.50
N ALA A 835 -13.38 -6.77 47.73
CA ALA A 835 -14.47 -5.86 48.10
C ALA A 835 -14.07 -4.36 48.12
N ALA A 836 -12.76 -4.07 48.18
CA ALA A 836 -12.20 -2.72 48.19
C ALA A 836 -11.63 -2.30 46.81
N GLU A 837 -11.67 -3.17 45.80
CA GLU A 837 -11.13 -2.86 44.48
C GLU A 837 -12.03 -1.93 43.69
N THR A 838 -11.46 -0.82 43.24
CA THR A 838 -12.08 0.16 42.36
C THR A 838 -11.68 -0.01 40.88
N SER A 839 -10.89 -1.04 40.55
CA SER A 839 -10.47 -1.31 39.17
C SER A 839 -11.64 -1.79 38.31
N ALA A 840 -12.21 -0.88 37.52
CA ALA A 840 -13.28 -1.18 36.57
C ALA A 840 -12.85 -2.23 35.53
N SER A 841 -11.57 -2.25 35.14
CA SER A 841 -11.09 -3.11 34.04
C SER A 841 -11.18 -4.62 34.36
N LEU A 842 -10.64 -5.04 35.51
CA LEU A 842 -10.69 -6.45 35.90
C LEU A 842 -12.13 -6.89 36.19
N SER A 843 -12.93 -6.02 36.81
CA SER A 843 -14.34 -6.28 37.10
C SER A 843 -15.18 -6.50 35.82
N VAL A 844 -14.91 -5.73 34.76
CA VAL A 844 -15.50 -5.92 33.43
C VAL A 844 -15.10 -7.26 32.83
N GLU A 845 -13.82 -7.63 32.91
CA GLU A 845 -13.33 -8.90 32.39
C GLU A 845 -13.97 -10.11 33.11
N ILE A 846 -13.97 -10.12 34.45
CA ILE A 846 -14.58 -11.19 35.26
C ILE A 846 -16.06 -11.33 34.91
N SER A 847 -16.80 -10.22 34.95
CA SER A 847 -18.24 -10.22 34.67
C SER A 847 -18.55 -10.69 33.24
N SER A 848 -17.70 -10.35 32.27
CA SER A 848 -17.83 -10.80 30.89
C SER A 848 -17.59 -12.32 30.75
N TYR A 849 -16.61 -12.89 31.48
CA TYR A 849 -16.43 -14.35 31.51
C TYR A 849 -17.63 -15.09 32.13
N VAL A 850 -18.28 -14.52 33.16
CA VAL A 850 -19.50 -15.09 33.73
C VAL A 850 -20.63 -15.12 32.70
N VAL A 851 -20.81 -14.03 31.94
CA VAL A 851 -21.79 -13.99 30.82
C VAL A 851 -21.46 -15.07 29.79
N LEU A 852 -20.19 -15.18 29.38
CA LEU A 852 -19.76 -16.21 28.42
C LEU A 852 -19.99 -17.63 28.95
N ALA A 853 -19.72 -17.90 30.23
CA ALA A 853 -19.94 -19.20 30.88
C ALA A 853 -21.43 -19.55 30.99
N LYS A 854 -22.32 -18.56 31.18
CA LYS A 854 -23.77 -18.79 31.17
C LYS A 854 -24.31 -19.03 29.76
N LEU A 855 -23.84 -18.28 28.77
CA LEU A 855 -24.47 -18.24 27.44
C LEU A 855 -23.84 -19.14 26.36
N SER A 856 -22.60 -19.59 26.52
CA SER A 856 -21.90 -20.36 25.47
C SER A 856 -22.33 -21.84 25.34
N GLY A 857 -23.24 -22.30 26.20
CA GLY A 857 -23.85 -23.64 26.11
C GLY A 857 -25.21 -23.61 25.41
N SER A 858 -26.19 -24.32 25.97
CA SER A 858 -27.61 -24.21 25.60
C SER A 858 -28.35 -23.43 26.68
N PRO A 859 -28.36 -22.08 26.62
CA PRO A 859 -28.85 -21.28 27.73
C PRO A 859 -30.38 -21.39 27.89
N THR A 860 -30.84 -21.47 29.14
CA THR A 860 -32.27 -21.37 29.45
C THR A 860 -32.76 -19.91 29.41
N ALA A 861 -34.07 -19.70 29.31
CA ALA A 861 -34.65 -18.35 29.40
C ALA A 861 -34.31 -17.65 30.73
N GLU A 862 -34.17 -18.42 31.82
CA GLU A 862 -33.73 -17.92 33.12
C GLU A 862 -32.25 -17.47 33.11
N GLU A 863 -31.36 -18.23 32.46
CA GLU A 863 -29.95 -17.85 32.30
C GLU A 863 -29.80 -16.59 31.44
N LEU A 864 -30.66 -16.43 30.41
CA LEU A 864 -30.71 -15.22 29.59
C LEU A 864 -31.21 -14.02 30.40
N GLY A 865 -32.26 -14.20 31.21
CA GLY A 865 -32.78 -13.18 32.13
C GLY A 865 -31.73 -12.75 33.15
N TYR A 866 -31.06 -13.70 33.80
CA TYR A 866 -29.97 -13.40 34.75
C TYR A 866 -28.80 -12.67 34.08
N SER A 867 -28.43 -13.08 32.86
CA SER A 867 -27.35 -12.45 32.11
C SER A 867 -27.69 -11.01 31.69
N SER A 868 -28.98 -10.68 31.53
CA SER A 868 -29.42 -9.32 31.25
C SER A 868 -28.99 -8.33 32.35
N CYS A 869 -29.04 -8.73 33.63
CA CYS A 869 -28.60 -7.90 34.75
C CYS A 869 -27.10 -7.59 34.69
N ILE A 870 -26.29 -8.53 34.19
CA ILE A 870 -24.85 -8.36 34.02
C ILE A 870 -24.56 -7.46 32.82
N VAL A 871 -25.26 -7.68 31.70
CA VAL A 871 -25.09 -6.90 30.47
C VAL A 871 -25.49 -5.43 30.68
N ARG A 872 -26.55 -5.16 31.45
CA ARG A 872 -26.92 -3.81 31.87
C ARG A 872 -25.79 -3.10 32.62
N TRP A 873 -25.07 -3.82 33.48
CA TRP A 873 -23.90 -3.26 34.17
C TRP A 873 -22.71 -3.04 33.22
N LEU A 874 -22.37 -4.05 32.41
CA LEU A 874 -21.23 -3.99 31.46
C LEU A 874 -21.36 -2.82 30.49
N THR A 875 -22.54 -2.63 29.92
CA THR A 875 -22.80 -1.50 29.01
C THR A 875 -22.67 -0.14 29.69
N GLY A 876 -22.92 -0.07 31.00
CA GLY A 876 -22.63 1.09 31.83
C GLY A 876 -21.14 1.42 31.99
N GLN A 877 -20.25 0.44 31.77
CA GLN A 877 -18.79 0.60 31.88
C GLN A 877 -18.11 1.04 30.57
N GLN A 878 -18.87 1.25 29.49
CA GLN A 878 -18.32 1.72 28.22
C GLN A 878 -17.89 3.19 28.30
N ASN A 879 -16.71 3.49 27.76
CA ASN A 879 -16.22 4.85 27.60
C ASN A 879 -16.94 5.58 26.44
N TYR A 880 -16.66 6.88 26.27
CA TYR A 880 -17.25 7.72 25.22
C TYR A 880 -17.08 7.15 23.80
N TYR A 881 -15.99 6.43 23.54
CA TYR A 881 -15.69 5.84 22.23
C TYR A 881 -16.31 4.44 22.04
N GLY A 882 -17.06 3.91 23.02
CA GLY A 882 -17.66 2.58 22.99
C GLY A 882 -16.72 1.42 23.34
N GLY A 883 -15.48 1.71 23.75
CA GLY A 883 -14.54 0.73 24.31
C GLY A 883 -14.60 0.67 25.83
N PHE A 884 -13.74 -0.13 26.46
CA PHE A 884 -13.61 -0.25 27.92
C PHE A 884 -12.27 0.31 28.39
N SER A 885 -11.83 -0.04 29.60
CA SER A 885 -10.65 0.57 30.25
C SER A 885 -9.32 0.02 29.71
N SER A 886 -9.28 -1.22 29.25
CA SER A 886 -8.10 -1.90 28.73
C SER A 886 -8.36 -2.61 27.40
N THR A 887 -7.37 -3.33 26.90
CA THR A 887 -7.53 -4.12 25.67
C THR A 887 -8.31 -5.40 25.95
N GLN A 888 -7.96 -6.11 27.02
CA GLN A 888 -8.51 -7.42 27.32
C GLN A 888 -9.97 -7.32 27.75
N ASP A 889 -10.30 -6.35 28.61
CA ASP A 889 -11.67 -6.12 29.04
C ASP A 889 -12.56 -5.77 27.83
N THR A 890 -12.08 -4.92 26.91
CA THR A 890 -12.79 -4.52 25.70
C THR A 890 -13.05 -5.73 24.82
N VAL A 891 -12.04 -6.59 24.61
CA VAL A 891 -12.17 -7.77 23.76
C VAL A 891 -13.19 -8.77 24.34
N VAL A 892 -13.05 -9.12 25.61
CA VAL A 892 -13.91 -10.12 26.25
C VAL A 892 -15.33 -9.56 26.45
N ALA A 893 -15.48 -8.28 26.80
CA ALA A 893 -16.78 -7.63 26.91
C ALA A 893 -17.48 -7.54 25.55
N LEU A 894 -16.79 -7.13 24.48
CA LEU A 894 -17.38 -7.13 23.13
C LEU A 894 -17.77 -8.54 22.69
N GLN A 895 -16.98 -9.57 23.02
CA GLN A 895 -17.35 -10.96 22.77
C GLN A 895 -18.62 -11.37 23.53
N ALA A 896 -18.71 -11.04 24.82
CA ALA A 896 -19.86 -11.36 25.66
C ALA A 896 -21.13 -10.63 25.21
N LEU A 897 -21.02 -9.33 24.92
CA LEU A 897 -22.11 -8.50 24.40
C LEU A 897 -22.56 -8.96 23.02
N ALA A 898 -21.62 -9.37 22.15
CA ALA A 898 -21.95 -9.97 20.87
C ALA A 898 -22.73 -11.27 21.02
N LEU A 899 -22.29 -12.17 21.89
CA LEU A 899 -23.00 -13.42 22.17
C LEU A 899 -24.39 -13.17 22.75
N TYR A 900 -24.51 -12.33 23.78
CA TYR A 900 -25.82 -12.02 24.38
C TYR A 900 -26.78 -11.42 23.34
N SER A 901 -26.30 -10.49 22.53
CA SER A 901 -27.13 -9.85 21.50
C SER A 901 -27.61 -10.83 20.46
N THR A 902 -26.82 -11.86 20.11
CA THR A 902 -27.31 -12.90 19.19
C THR A 902 -28.51 -13.67 19.76
N LEU A 903 -28.58 -13.83 21.08
CA LEU A 903 -29.63 -14.57 21.76
C LEU A 903 -30.83 -13.70 22.12
N ALA A 904 -30.61 -12.41 22.40
CA ALA A 904 -31.63 -11.46 22.80
C ALA A 904 -32.25 -10.66 21.63
N PHE A 905 -31.68 -10.75 20.42
CA PHE A 905 -32.15 -9.98 19.27
C PHE A 905 -33.56 -10.39 18.80
N SER A 906 -34.44 -9.40 18.65
CA SER A 906 -35.78 -9.55 18.08
C SER A 906 -36.02 -8.54 16.94
N PRO A 907 -36.51 -8.97 15.75
CA PRO A 907 -36.63 -8.13 14.56
C PRO A 907 -37.84 -7.16 14.54
N GLN A 908 -38.79 -7.25 15.47
CA GLN A 908 -39.99 -6.39 15.54
C GLN A 908 -40.11 -5.67 16.90
N SER A 909 -39.10 -4.89 17.29
CA SER A 909 -39.09 -4.18 18.57
C SER A 909 -39.16 -2.65 18.40
N SER A 910 -39.94 -1.98 19.27
CA SER A 910 -40.00 -0.51 19.35
C SER A 910 -40.16 -0.03 20.79
N SER A 911 -39.56 1.11 21.12
CA SER A 911 -39.65 1.75 22.44
C SER A 911 -39.61 3.26 22.34
N THR A 912 -40.31 3.93 23.25
CA THR A 912 -40.26 5.38 23.44
C THR A 912 -39.52 5.68 24.74
N VAL A 913 -38.58 6.62 24.68
CA VAL A 913 -37.79 7.11 25.81
C VAL A 913 -38.19 8.53 26.12
N THR A 914 -38.50 8.79 27.38
CA THR A 914 -38.89 10.09 27.91
C THR A 914 -37.88 10.54 28.96
N VAL A 915 -37.32 11.74 28.80
CA VAL A 915 -36.38 12.35 29.74
C VAL A 915 -36.99 13.61 30.32
N GLN A 916 -37.20 13.60 31.62
CA GLN A 916 -37.76 14.72 32.37
C GLN A 916 -36.66 15.43 33.14
N SER A 917 -36.52 16.73 32.88
CA SER A 917 -35.57 17.65 33.52
C SER A 917 -36.33 18.74 34.29
N PRO A 918 -35.69 19.48 35.21
CA PRO A 918 -36.33 20.58 35.93
C PRO A 918 -36.94 21.63 35.00
N SER A 919 -36.31 21.91 33.86
CA SER A 919 -36.75 22.92 32.88
C SER A 919 -37.64 22.40 31.74
N GLY A 920 -37.87 21.08 31.60
CA GLY A 920 -38.69 20.54 30.51
C GLY A 920 -38.62 19.02 30.27
N GLN A 921 -39.31 18.55 29.24
CA GLN A 921 -39.40 17.13 28.85
C GLN A 921 -38.88 16.91 27.43
N LEU A 922 -38.10 15.85 27.23
CA LEU A 922 -37.60 15.41 25.93
C LEU A 922 -38.09 13.99 25.64
N THR A 923 -38.50 13.72 24.41
CA THR A 923 -38.93 12.39 23.95
C THR A 923 -38.08 11.92 22.77
N PHE A 924 -37.83 10.62 22.71
CA PHE A 924 -37.08 9.92 21.68
C PHE A 924 -37.79 8.62 21.32
N ASP A 925 -37.87 8.29 20.03
CA ASP A 925 -38.45 7.04 19.55
C ASP A 925 -37.35 6.12 19.00
N VAL A 926 -37.37 4.87 19.42
CA VAL A 926 -36.42 3.82 19.05
C VAL A 926 -37.18 2.69 18.36
N ASN A 927 -36.84 2.42 17.10
CA ASN A 927 -37.40 1.37 16.26
C ASN A 927 -36.28 0.70 15.44
N GLN A 928 -36.63 -0.25 14.58
CA GLN A 928 -35.65 -1.00 13.78
C GLN A 928 -34.85 -0.12 12.80
N ASP A 929 -35.45 0.92 12.24
CA ASP A 929 -34.81 1.77 11.22
C ASP A 929 -33.84 2.78 11.84
N ASN A 930 -34.07 3.18 13.09
CA ASN A 930 -33.24 4.17 13.80
C ASN A 930 -32.48 3.57 15.00
N LYS A 931 -32.43 2.24 15.13
CA LYS A 931 -31.78 1.54 16.24
C LYS A 931 -30.29 1.88 16.40
N LEU A 932 -29.60 2.06 15.26
CA LEU A 932 -28.19 2.49 15.19
C LEU A 932 -28.01 4.01 15.19
N LEU A 933 -29.11 4.77 15.12
CA LEU A 933 -29.06 6.22 15.07
C LEU A 933 -28.81 6.76 16.47
N TYR A 934 -27.69 7.43 16.65
CA TYR A 934 -27.42 8.20 17.86
C TYR A 934 -28.29 9.46 17.87
N GLN A 935 -29.23 9.52 18.81
CA GLN A 935 -30.12 10.66 18.96
C GLN A 935 -29.65 11.49 20.15
N GLU A 936 -29.11 12.68 19.93
CA GLU A 936 -28.61 13.56 21.00
C GLU A 936 -29.40 14.88 21.04
N LYS A 937 -29.69 15.36 22.24
CA LYS A 937 -30.26 16.68 22.50
C LYS A 937 -29.53 17.33 23.67
N THR A 938 -29.20 18.61 23.53
CA THR A 938 -28.58 19.40 24.60
C THR A 938 -29.60 19.67 25.71
N LEU A 939 -29.18 19.50 26.97
CA LEU A 939 -29.97 19.86 28.13
C LEU A 939 -29.78 21.35 28.45
N GLN A 940 -30.84 22.03 28.85
CA GLN A 940 -30.77 23.43 29.27
C GLN A 940 -30.17 23.56 30.68
N ASP A 941 -30.51 22.63 31.57
CA ASP A 941 -29.95 22.55 32.90
C ASP A 941 -28.62 21.77 32.86
N THR A 942 -27.57 22.28 33.52
CA THR A 942 -26.26 21.61 33.64
C THR A 942 -26.07 20.89 34.98
N THR A 943 -27.02 21.06 35.91
CA THR A 943 -27.07 20.44 37.24
C THR A 943 -28.51 20.14 37.63
N GLY A 944 -28.75 19.12 38.45
CA GLY A 944 -30.08 18.79 38.98
C GLY A 944 -30.48 17.33 38.78
N LYS A 945 -31.73 17.01 39.16
CA LYS A 945 -32.31 15.67 39.06
C LYS A 945 -33.06 15.48 37.74
N TYR A 946 -32.76 14.38 37.05
CA TYR A 946 -33.38 13.95 35.81
C TYR A 946 -34.09 12.61 36.02
N SER A 947 -35.30 12.47 35.49
CA SER A 947 -36.03 11.20 35.45
C SER A 947 -36.06 10.65 34.03
N LEU A 948 -35.72 9.38 33.86
CA LEU A 948 -35.67 8.67 32.59
C LEU A 948 -36.74 7.58 32.59
N GLU A 949 -37.70 7.63 31.68
CA GLU A 949 -38.73 6.61 31.51
C GLU A 949 -38.60 5.94 30.14
N VAL A 950 -38.66 4.61 30.09
CA VAL A 950 -38.67 3.83 28.84
C VAL A 950 -39.91 2.96 28.80
N LYS A 951 -40.63 2.99 27.67
CA LYS A 951 -41.84 2.21 27.42
C LYS A 951 -41.78 1.52 26.07
N GLY A 952 -41.96 0.20 26.02
CA GLY A 952 -41.96 -0.59 24.78
C GLY A 952 -41.29 -1.95 24.92
N THR A 953 -40.80 -2.50 23.80
CA THR A 953 -40.16 -3.83 23.71
C THR A 953 -38.72 -3.79 23.20
N ALA A 954 -38.26 -2.65 22.65
CA ALA A 954 -36.86 -2.46 22.27
C ALA A 954 -35.99 -2.06 23.47
N CYS A 955 -34.74 -2.52 23.49
CA CYS A 955 -33.75 -1.98 24.40
C CYS A 955 -33.40 -0.54 24.01
N ALA A 956 -33.20 0.33 25.00
CA ALA A 956 -32.66 1.66 24.81
C ALA A 956 -31.51 1.91 25.80
N SER A 957 -30.41 2.42 25.27
CA SER A 957 -29.25 2.94 25.99
C SER A 957 -29.38 4.46 26.07
N ILE A 958 -29.43 5.00 27.28
CA ILE A 958 -29.59 6.42 27.54
C ILE A 958 -28.32 6.91 28.22
N GLN A 959 -27.71 7.96 27.68
CA GLN A 959 -26.59 8.67 28.26
C GLN A 959 -27.01 10.04 28.73
N VAL A 960 -26.49 10.44 29.89
CA VAL A 960 -26.32 11.86 30.19
C VAL A 960 -24.83 12.16 30.25
N SER A 961 -24.38 13.06 29.39
CA SER A 961 -23.00 13.49 29.26
C SER A 961 -22.86 14.91 29.79
N GLN A 962 -21.84 15.11 30.63
CA GLN A 962 -21.43 16.43 31.11
C GLN A 962 -20.00 16.70 30.66
N HIS A 963 -19.80 17.82 29.99
CA HIS A 963 -18.53 18.28 29.41
C HIS A 963 -18.01 19.52 30.12
#